data_AF-A0A1F2ZXW7-F1
#
_entry.id   AF-A0A1F2ZXW7-F1
#
_cell.length_a   1.000
_cell.length_b   1.000
_cell.length_c   1.000
_cell.angle_alpha   90.00
_cell.angle_beta   90.00
_cell.angle_gamma   90.00
#
_symmetry.space_group_name_H-M   'P 1'
#
loop_
_entity.id
_entity.type
_entity.pdbx_description
1 polymer ?
#
loop_
_entity_poly.entity_id
_entity_poly.type
_entity_poly.pdbx_seq_one_letter_code
_entity_poly.pdbx_strand_id
1 'polypeptide(L)'
;MTAADKLADLRDVIRENTLADETDRVKALLKDAEISAPMRQAAQARAAAFVRDARAETSRSSLVDKFLQEYGLSTAEGVTLMRLAEALLRTPDAATADALIKDKVETGDWAAHKGKSPFPLVNFSTRALMLTAAWLDDIEGSDPTRKVVKATKDLLDRVGEPVIRSAVAQAMKIMGEHFVLGETIANAQRRARDFAKAGYNFSFDMLGEAAHTEGDAQKYLRDYENAISEIAKSAEAKRSVDNPGISVKLSALHPRYEYGKRARVMTELGERVRRLALQAKEANIGFNIDAEEAARLDISLDLIEALMRDPKLAGWDGLGVVVQAYQRRAPFVIDWLAALARERGTRIMVRLVKGAYWDGEIKRAQVMGLSSYPVFTRKALTDVSYQACAKKLFANADIIYPQFATHNALTAALVHEMAGEVTEYELQRLHGMGEALHDSLLKAGLRSRIYAPVGGHKELLPYLVRRLLENGANSSFVNQLFDPETSIDDIVADPVEETRALNIIPNTAIPAPRDLFGGTRLLAEGWDETDPRDAEQLQLAVGSALASKRAFGPIIDGVSPKGEAAASTNPAHPKEVIGEIDLAEAAHVSLACASAAAAQPAWAKLNATARGVILTHAAEMLETRAEYFMQLATREAGKSIPDAIAEIREAVDFLRYYAVEAHALTGEPLGVVVCISPWNFPLAIFLGQVSAALAAGNAVLAKPAEQTPIIAHEAVKLLHEAGVPTGVLHFLPGDGPSVGGPLVKNPLVKGVVFTGSTEVAQIINRALIDSGKTDAALIAETGGINAMIVDSTALLEQAVRDVVSSAFQSAGQRCSACRLVCVQEDVADRFNEMLAGAMAELAIGDPATLATDVGPVIDAEAMATIEAHVAAMEKSAKLIARAPGVADGAQGTFISPVAFEIAKISDLTREIFGPVLHVVRFKAGEIGAVIARLNALGFGLTLGVHSRIDETMHAIVASARIGNIYVNRNQIGAVVGVQPFGGEGLSGTGPKAGGPHYLAALQKAPTPRGDETLTVSASAPLPLFDQQLKKAEAAFATWNAAADRRNILARAAAAAAGDEVAEIFRVASAIYAQNFETTTELPGPTGESNSLRLKGRGVVVCLGGGSPAANRRQIALALAAGNAVLCPSQIADRLEAALTKAGAPGDLATGIAIGPAVHQGALLDSRIRAAVFDGAHASRGALLAVLARRDGPIAPLLSSLDAPWRFAVERTLTINTTAAGGDVRLLSLPE
;
A
#
# COMPACT_ATOMS: atom_id res chain seq x y z
N MET A 1 -36.53 27.12 15.50
CA MET A 1 -35.16 26.59 15.43
C MET A 1 -34.37 27.22 16.54
N THR A 2 -33.95 26.43 17.52
CA THR A 2 -33.05 26.86 18.59
C THR A 2 -31.65 27.14 18.01
N ALA A 3 -30.77 27.81 18.75
CA ALA A 3 -29.37 27.99 18.31
C ALA A 3 -28.65 26.63 18.14
N ALA A 4 -28.99 25.65 19.00
CA ALA A 4 -28.48 24.29 18.91
C ALA A 4 -28.98 23.58 17.64
N ASP A 5 -30.26 23.71 17.30
CA ASP A 5 -30.82 23.15 16.05
C ASP A 5 -30.06 23.71 14.83
N LYS A 6 -29.77 25.02 14.83
CA LYS A 6 -29.02 25.67 13.75
C LYS A 6 -27.58 25.17 13.61
N LEU A 7 -26.90 24.88 14.72
CA LEU A 7 -25.54 24.33 14.69
C LEU A 7 -25.53 22.89 14.19
N ALA A 8 -26.51 22.08 14.58
CA ALA A 8 -26.68 20.72 14.07
C ALA A 8 -26.91 20.74 12.54
N ASP A 9 -27.83 21.57 12.06
CA ASP A 9 -28.08 21.73 10.61
C ASP A 9 -26.81 22.13 9.85
N LEU A 10 -26.01 23.05 10.40
CA LEU A 10 -24.74 23.46 9.77
C LEU A 10 -23.68 22.34 9.79
N ARG A 11 -23.65 21.49 10.82
CA ARG A 11 -22.78 20.30 10.82
C ARG A 11 -23.21 19.28 9.78
N ASP A 12 -24.51 19.08 9.58
CA ASP A 12 -25.00 18.18 8.54
C ASP A 12 -24.67 18.70 7.14
N VAL A 13 -24.78 20.01 6.90
CA VAL A 13 -24.32 20.63 5.64
C VAL A 13 -22.82 20.42 5.40
N ILE A 14 -21.98 20.49 6.44
CA ILE A 14 -20.54 20.18 6.34
C ILE A 14 -20.35 18.74 5.87
N ARG A 15 -21.05 17.78 6.49
CA ARG A 15 -20.93 16.35 6.18
C ARG A 15 -21.46 16.00 4.80
N GLU A 16 -22.59 16.58 4.38
CA GLU A 16 -23.14 16.44 3.03
C GLU A 16 -22.17 16.90 1.93
N ASN A 17 -21.29 17.85 2.25
CA ASN A 17 -20.32 18.40 1.30
C ASN A 17 -18.93 17.77 1.42
N THR A 18 -18.76 16.65 2.14
CA THR A 18 -17.48 15.91 2.17
C THR A 18 -17.06 15.47 0.76
N LEU A 19 -17.95 14.81 0.01
CA LEU A 19 -17.65 14.28 -1.34
C LEU A 19 -18.51 14.92 -2.44
N ALA A 20 -19.08 16.10 -2.21
CA ALA A 20 -19.97 16.79 -3.16
C ALA A 20 -19.32 16.99 -4.53
N ASP A 21 -20.08 16.87 -5.63
CA ASP A 21 -19.56 17.04 -6.99
C ASP A 21 -18.73 18.31 -7.17
N GLU A 22 -17.54 18.17 -7.77
CA GLU A 22 -16.59 19.27 -7.89
C GLU A 22 -17.11 20.38 -8.80
N THR A 23 -17.77 20.03 -9.90
CA THR A 23 -18.28 20.99 -10.87
C THR A 23 -19.34 21.88 -10.24
N ASP A 24 -20.30 21.27 -9.55
CA ASP A 24 -21.38 22.00 -8.89
C ASP A 24 -20.87 22.85 -7.73
N ARG A 25 -19.92 22.31 -6.94
CA ARG A 25 -19.31 23.06 -5.84
C ARG A 25 -18.54 24.29 -6.34
N VAL A 26 -17.78 24.15 -7.42
CA VAL A 26 -17.00 25.24 -8.02
C VAL A 26 -17.90 26.32 -8.61
N LYS A 27 -18.99 25.97 -9.30
CA LYS A 27 -19.97 26.96 -9.82
C LYS A 27 -20.51 27.85 -8.71
N ALA A 28 -20.84 27.27 -7.56
CA ALA A 28 -21.30 28.04 -6.41
C ALA A 28 -20.16 28.90 -5.80
N LEU A 29 -18.95 28.35 -5.69
CA LEU A 29 -17.78 29.10 -5.21
C LEU A 29 -17.39 30.27 -6.12
N LEU A 30 -17.52 30.16 -7.43
CA LEU A 30 -17.25 31.26 -8.37
C LEU A 30 -18.15 32.47 -8.10
N LYS A 31 -19.41 32.23 -7.72
CA LYS A 31 -20.34 33.29 -7.30
C LYS A 31 -19.92 33.88 -5.95
N ASP A 32 -19.54 33.03 -5.01
CA ASP A 32 -19.12 33.47 -3.66
C ASP A 32 -17.79 34.23 -3.69
N ALA A 33 -16.88 33.89 -4.61
CA ALA A 33 -15.57 34.50 -4.79
C ALA A 33 -15.61 35.85 -5.52
N GLU A 34 -16.72 36.21 -6.16
CA GLU A 34 -16.78 37.36 -7.09
C GLU A 34 -16.43 38.69 -6.41
N ILE A 35 -15.53 39.47 -7.02
CA ILE A 35 -15.14 40.81 -6.58
C ILE A 35 -15.29 41.83 -7.69
N SER A 36 -15.36 43.11 -7.32
CA SER A 36 -15.46 44.19 -8.31
C SER A 36 -14.22 44.26 -9.21
N ALA A 37 -14.42 44.65 -10.47
CA ALA A 37 -13.32 44.81 -11.42
C ALA A 37 -12.22 45.79 -10.92
N PRO A 38 -12.55 46.94 -10.28
CA PRO A 38 -11.53 47.82 -9.72
C PRO A 38 -10.68 47.15 -8.63
N MET A 39 -11.29 46.41 -7.69
CA MET A 39 -10.56 45.69 -6.64
C MET A 39 -9.61 44.66 -7.22
N ARG A 40 -10.08 43.91 -8.22
CA ARG A 40 -9.29 42.89 -8.91
C ARG A 40 -8.07 43.50 -9.60
N GLN A 41 -8.27 44.56 -10.38
CA GLN A 41 -7.18 45.26 -11.06
C GLN A 41 -6.17 45.85 -10.06
N ALA A 42 -6.63 46.39 -8.94
CA ALA A 42 -5.76 46.89 -7.88
C ALA A 42 -4.92 45.77 -7.25
N ALA A 43 -5.53 44.63 -6.94
CA ALA A 43 -4.84 43.46 -6.40
C ALA A 43 -3.79 42.91 -7.37
N GLN A 44 -4.13 42.76 -8.66
CA GLN A 44 -3.20 42.31 -9.69
C GLN A 44 -2.05 43.30 -9.89
N ALA A 45 -2.33 44.60 -9.94
CA ALA A 45 -1.30 45.62 -10.08
C ALA A 45 -0.31 45.62 -8.89
N ARG A 46 -0.82 45.46 -7.67
CA ARG A 46 -0.02 45.36 -6.45
C ARG A 46 0.83 44.09 -6.43
N ALA A 47 0.25 42.94 -6.77
CA ALA A 47 0.98 41.69 -6.87
C ALA A 47 2.06 41.76 -7.96
N ALA A 48 1.74 42.33 -9.13
CA ALA A 48 2.70 42.49 -10.23
C ALA A 48 3.86 43.43 -9.86
N ALA A 49 3.57 44.50 -9.11
CA ALA A 49 4.60 45.38 -8.58
C ALA A 49 5.53 44.63 -7.62
N PHE A 50 4.97 43.86 -6.69
CA PHE A 50 5.77 43.02 -5.80
C PHE A 50 6.64 42.02 -6.58
N VAL A 51 6.09 41.31 -7.57
CA VAL A 51 6.85 40.33 -8.38
C VAL A 51 7.99 41.01 -9.13
N ARG A 52 7.75 42.20 -9.71
CA ARG A 52 8.80 43.00 -10.37
C ARG A 52 9.93 43.37 -9.41
N ASP A 53 9.57 43.89 -8.24
CA ASP A 53 10.55 44.31 -7.23
C ASP A 53 11.34 43.11 -6.68
N ALA A 54 10.65 42.00 -6.39
CA ALA A 54 11.26 40.77 -5.89
C ALA A 54 12.24 40.15 -6.91
N ARG A 55 11.89 40.15 -8.21
CA ARG A 55 12.79 39.70 -9.29
C ARG A 55 14.01 40.61 -9.43
N ALA A 56 13.86 41.93 -9.24
CA ALA A 56 14.95 42.90 -9.34
C ALA A 56 15.93 42.86 -8.14
N GLU A 57 15.47 42.46 -6.95
CA GLU A 57 16.28 42.39 -5.72
C GLU A 57 16.98 41.02 -5.51
N THR A 58 17.26 40.24 -6.56
CA THR A 58 17.79 38.85 -6.47
C THR A 58 19.05 38.69 -5.62
N SER A 59 19.81 39.75 -5.37
CA SER A 59 20.98 39.74 -4.46
C SER A 59 20.62 39.48 -2.98
N ARG A 60 19.37 39.74 -2.56
CA ARG A 60 18.86 39.57 -1.19
C ARG A 60 18.13 38.24 -0.93
N SER A 61 18.00 37.36 -1.93
CA SER A 61 17.30 36.08 -1.74
C SER A 61 18.02 35.17 -0.74
N SER A 62 17.23 34.42 0.04
CA SER A 62 17.75 33.55 1.08
C SER A 62 18.58 32.40 0.49
N LEU A 63 19.40 31.72 1.31
CA LEU A 63 20.17 30.56 0.86
C LEU A 63 19.27 29.46 0.29
N VAL A 64 18.07 29.30 0.86
CA VAL A 64 17.05 28.35 0.41
C VAL A 64 16.50 28.75 -0.95
N ASP A 65 16.10 30.02 -1.15
CA ASP A 65 15.60 30.49 -2.46
C ASP A 65 16.62 30.26 -3.58
N LYS A 66 17.91 30.48 -3.29
CA LYS A 66 19.01 30.22 -4.23
C LYS A 66 19.24 28.74 -4.49
N PHE A 67 19.01 27.89 -3.49
CA PHE A 67 19.07 26.44 -3.62
C PHE A 67 17.88 25.89 -4.42
N LEU A 68 16.65 26.40 -4.15
CA LEU A 68 15.44 26.12 -4.92
C LEU A 68 15.62 26.48 -6.40
N GLN A 69 16.25 27.63 -6.67
CA GLN A 69 16.49 28.11 -8.02
C GLN A 69 17.49 27.23 -8.80
N GLU A 70 18.56 26.76 -8.15
CA GLU A 70 19.60 25.96 -8.81
C GLU A 70 19.18 24.50 -9.02
N TYR A 71 18.54 23.90 -8.02
CA TYR A 71 18.22 22.48 -8.03
C TYR A 71 16.76 22.19 -8.39
N GLY A 72 15.83 23.15 -8.24
CA GLY A 72 14.40 22.96 -8.43
C GLY A 72 13.85 21.84 -7.55
N LEU A 73 13.09 22.11 -6.49
CA LEU A 73 12.62 21.00 -5.62
C LEU A 73 11.53 20.12 -6.24
N SER A 74 11.03 20.46 -7.42
CA SER A 74 10.23 19.58 -8.27
C SER A 74 11.07 18.68 -9.18
N THR A 75 12.40 18.86 -9.24
CA THR A 75 13.28 18.00 -10.02
C THR A 75 13.55 16.69 -9.29
N ALA A 76 13.91 15.66 -10.05
CA ALA A 76 14.29 14.36 -9.48
C ALA A 76 15.51 14.50 -8.55
N GLU A 77 16.46 15.40 -8.88
CA GLU A 77 17.68 15.64 -8.12
C GLU A 77 17.41 16.32 -6.77
N GLY A 78 16.57 17.36 -6.75
CA GLY A 78 16.20 18.08 -5.53
C GLY A 78 15.49 17.19 -4.51
N VAL A 79 14.56 16.36 -4.97
CA VAL A 79 13.86 15.38 -4.13
C VAL A 79 14.82 14.30 -3.61
N THR A 80 15.71 13.80 -4.46
CA THR A 80 16.68 12.75 -4.11
C THR A 80 17.65 13.22 -3.03
N LEU A 81 18.17 14.44 -3.16
CA LEU A 81 19.06 15.05 -2.17
C LEU A 81 18.38 15.20 -0.79
N MET A 82 17.08 15.50 -0.78
CA MET A 82 16.33 15.65 0.47
C MET A 82 15.95 14.33 1.12
N ARG A 83 15.60 13.33 0.32
CA ARG A 83 15.41 11.95 0.81
C ARG A 83 16.70 11.40 1.42
N LEU A 84 17.83 11.67 0.78
CA LEU A 84 19.15 11.34 1.30
C LEU A 84 19.42 12.05 2.63
N ALA A 85 19.17 13.36 2.71
CA ALA A 85 19.37 14.14 3.94
C ALA A 85 18.56 13.62 5.13
N GLU A 86 17.27 13.37 4.94
CA GLU A 86 16.39 12.84 5.98
C GLU A 86 16.87 11.46 6.46
N ALA A 87 17.12 10.56 5.52
CA ALA A 87 17.49 9.20 5.83
C ALA A 87 18.88 9.13 6.50
N LEU A 88 19.85 9.92 6.03
CA LEU A 88 21.21 9.93 6.55
C LEU A 88 21.28 10.40 8.01
N LEU A 89 20.56 11.47 8.36
CA LEU A 89 20.56 12.01 9.72
C LEU A 89 19.88 11.09 10.75
N ARG A 90 19.12 10.10 10.27
CA ARG A 90 18.35 9.14 11.09
C ARG A 90 18.97 7.76 11.12
N THR A 91 19.85 7.44 10.18
CA THR A 91 20.55 6.16 10.11
C THR A 91 21.66 6.14 11.17
N PRO A 92 21.54 5.31 12.22
CA PRO A 92 22.49 5.29 13.32
C PRO A 92 23.82 4.59 12.97
N ASP A 93 23.80 3.65 12.03
CA ASP A 93 24.95 2.83 11.68
C ASP A 93 25.68 3.33 10.43
N ALA A 94 27.01 3.13 10.42
CA ALA A 94 27.87 3.64 9.36
C ALA A 94 27.65 2.94 8.01
N ALA A 95 27.50 1.61 8.02
CA ALA A 95 27.48 0.82 6.80
C ALA A 95 26.24 1.10 5.95
N THR A 96 25.07 1.16 6.58
CA THR A 96 23.81 1.49 5.91
C THR A 96 23.78 2.96 5.49
N ALA A 97 24.37 3.87 6.29
CA ALA A 97 24.50 5.28 5.91
C ALA A 97 25.36 5.46 4.65
N ASP A 98 26.46 4.72 4.53
CA ASP A 98 27.33 4.78 3.34
C ASP A 98 26.63 4.17 2.11
N ALA A 99 25.92 3.05 2.28
CA ALA A 99 25.12 2.45 1.21
C ALA A 99 24.03 3.41 0.70
N LEU A 100 23.37 4.14 1.61
CA LEU A 100 22.39 5.16 1.27
C LEU A 100 23.01 6.35 0.52
N ILE A 101 24.19 6.85 0.95
CA ILE A 101 24.91 7.91 0.24
C ILE A 101 25.23 7.45 -1.17
N LYS A 102 25.82 6.25 -1.30
CA LYS A 102 26.19 5.68 -2.59
C LYS A 102 24.98 5.57 -3.52
N ASP A 103 23.91 4.91 -3.08
CA ASP A 103 22.66 4.71 -3.85
C ASP A 103 22.08 6.05 -4.37
N LYS A 104 21.93 7.04 -3.49
CA LYS A 104 21.30 8.32 -3.87
C LYS A 104 22.23 9.25 -4.65
N VAL A 105 23.55 9.19 -4.44
CA VAL A 105 24.50 10.01 -5.19
C VAL A 105 24.78 9.42 -6.58
N GLU A 106 24.79 8.10 -6.76
CA GLU A 106 25.00 7.48 -8.08
C GLU A 106 23.82 7.69 -9.05
N THR A 107 22.59 7.83 -8.53
CA THR A 107 21.39 8.00 -9.36
C THR A 107 21.16 9.40 -9.95
N GLY A 108 21.93 10.42 -9.55
CA GLY A 108 21.74 11.81 -10.01
C GLY A 108 22.70 12.25 -11.13
N ASP A 109 22.21 13.01 -12.13
CA ASP A 109 23.05 13.63 -13.17
C ASP A 109 23.71 14.94 -12.66
N TRP A 110 24.54 14.82 -11.63
CA TRP A 110 25.17 15.98 -10.98
C TRP A 110 26.12 16.77 -11.90
N ALA A 111 26.61 16.14 -12.98
CA ALA A 111 27.50 16.76 -13.95
C ALA A 111 26.82 17.88 -14.75
N ALA A 112 25.50 17.80 -14.95
CA ALA A 112 24.71 18.82 -15.62
C ALA A 112 24.69 20.17 -14.87
N HIS A 113 24.99 20.21 -13.56
CA HIS A 113 24.93 21.41 -12.71
C HIS A 113 26.29 22.07 -12.43
N LYS A 114 27.38 21.59 -13.06
CA LYS A 114 28.74 22.07 -12.81
C LYS A 114 28.95 23.52 -13.25
N GLY A 115 29.22 24.40 -12.29
CA GLY A 115 29.64 25.79 -12.55
C GLY A 115 28.55 26.71 -13.13
N LYS A 116 27.28 26.28 -13.04
CA LYS A 116 26.12 27.07 -13.50
C LYS A 116 25.60 28.05 -12.44
N SER A 117 25.86 27.76 -11.16
CA SER A 117 25.50 28.67 -10.08
C SER A 117 26.47 29.86 -9.96
N PRO A 118 26.02 31.12 -9.91
CA PRO A 118 26.88 32.28 -9.65
C PRO A 118 27.31 32.39 -8.17
N PHE A 119 26.91 31.47 -7.29
CA PHE A 119 27.11 31.57 -5.82
C PHE A 119 28.17 30.58 -5.27
N PRO A 120 29.16 31.02 -4.47
CA PRO A 120 30.27 30.17 -4.00
C PRO A 120 29.87 29.02 -3.06
N LEU A 121 28.85 29.21 -2.22
CA LEU A 121 28.43 28.22 -1.20
C LEU A 121 27.60 27.08 -1.82
N VAL A 122 26.76 27.39 -2.80
CA VAL A 122 26.01 26.41 -3.61
C VAL A 122 27.00 25.62 -4.47
N ASN A 123 27.98 26.29 -5.07
CA ASN A 123 29.09 25.62 -5.75
C ASN A 123 29.95 24.74 -4.81
N PHE A 124 30.00 25.01 -3.50
CA PHE A 124 30.70 24.17 -2.53
C PHE A 124 29.94 22.89 -2.21
N SER A 125 28.61 22.93 -2.05
CA SER A 125 27.77 21.73 -1.92
C SER A 125 27.77 20.90 -3.20
N THR A 126 27.69 21.53 -4.37
CA THR A 126 27.86 20.85 -5.67
C THR A 126 29.25 20.23 -5.77
N ARG A 127 30.31 20.92 -5.34
CA ARG A 127 31.68 20.37 -5.33
C ARG A 127 31.84 19.21 -4.34
N ALA A 128 31.18 19.23 -3.18
CA ALA A 128 31.19 18.13 -2.21
C ALA A 128 30.46 16.89 -2.75
N LEU A 129 29.31 17.06 -3.39
CA LEU A 129 28.56 15.99 -4.08
C LEU A 129 29.29 15.47 -5.33
N MET A 130 29.95 16.37 -6.09
CA MET A 130 30.78 16.01 -7.25
C MET A 130 32.11 15.37 -6.85
N LEU A 131 32.67 15.68 -5.68
CA LEU A 131 33.84 14.97 -5.14
C LEU A 131 33.54 13.49 -4.91
N THR A 132 32.29 13.15 -4.55
CA THR A 132 31.78 11.77 -4.51
C THR A 132 31.51 11.18 -5.90
N ALA A 133 30.92 11.94 -6.83
CA ALA A 133 30.63 11.43 -8.19
C ALA A 133 31.92 11.21 -9.01
N ALA A 134 32.89 12.12 -8.92
CA ALA A 134 34.19 12.00 -9.57
C ALA A 134 35.10 10.94 -8.92
N TRP A 135 34.79 10.49 -7.69
CA TRP A 135 35.47 9.39 -7.01
C TRP A 135 35.10 8.02 -7.61
N LEU A 136 33.92 7.89 -8.22
CA LEU A 136 33.43 6.65 -8.85
C LEU A 136 33.83 6.52 -10.33
N ASP A 137 33.85 7.62 -11.09
CA ASP A 137 34.30 7.61 -12.49
C ASP A 137 35.77 7.15 -12.64
N ASP A 138 36.62 7.40 -11.63
CA ASP A 138 38.03 7.02 -11.61
C ASP A 138 38.25 5.54 -11.21
N ILE A 139 37.19 4.82 -10.84
CA ILE A 139 37.19 3.37 -10.54
C ILE A 139 36.78 2.54 -11.78
N GLU A 140 35.95 3.09 -12.67
CA GLU A 140 35.45 2.36 -13.86
C GLU A 140 36.17 2.73 -15.17
N GLY A 141 36.99 3.80 -15.19
CA GLY A 141 37.73 4.25 -16.39
C GLY A 141 39.06 3.51 -16.62
N SER A 142 39.06 2.44 -17.41
CA SER A 142 40.29 1.77 -17.88
C SER A 142 41.05 2.55 -18.96
N ASP A 143 42.07 3.35 -18.57
CA ASP A 143 43.19 3.77 -19.45
C ASP A 143 44.54 3.46 -18.77
N PRO A 144 45.37 2.53 -19.31
CA PRO A 144 46.62 2.08 -18.69
C PRO A 144 47.77 3.11 -18.68
N THR A 145 47.62 4.34 -19.20
CA THR A 145 48.79 5.20 -19.50
C THR A 145 49.01 6.46 -18.66
N ARG A 146 48.20 6.76 -17.63
CA ARG A 146 48.46 7.92 -16.73
C ARG A 146 49.18 7.55 -15.43
N LYS A 147 50.52 7.62 -15.44
CA LYS A 147 51.40 7.47 -14.26
C LYS A 147 51.23 8.54 -13.14
N VAL A 148 50.28 9.46 -13.24
CA VAL A 148 50.02 10.51 -12.23
C VAL A 148 48.99 10.06 -11.17
N VAL A 149 48.25 8.96 -11.39
CA VAL A 149 47.11 8.56 -10.56
C VAL A 149 47.49 7.88 -9.24
N LYS A 150 48.73 7.39 -9.07
CA LYS A 150 49.11 6.62 -7.88
C LYS A 150 49.39 7.49 -6.64
N ALA A 151 49.78 8.75 -6.80
CA ALA A 151 50.09 9.64 -5.68
C ALA A 151 48.86 10.36 -5.10
N THR A 152 47.79 10.50 -5.90
CA THR A 152 46.50 11.07 -5.47
C THR A 152 45.63 10.03 -4.76
N LYS A 153 45.71 8.75 -5.16
CA LYS A 153 44.96 7.64 -4.56
C LYS A 153 45.34 7.42 -3.07
N ASP A 154 46.63 7.42 -2.75
CA ASP A 154 47.12 7.23 -1.36
C ASP A 154 46.87 8.45 -0.45
N LEU A 155 46.66 9.65 -1.01
CA LEU A 155 46.35 10.87 -0.25
C LEU A 155 44.83 11.03 -0.04
N LEU A 156 44.00 10.54 -0.96
CA LEU A 156 42.53 10.59 -0.90
C LEU A 156 41.92 9.42 -0.11
N ASP A 157 42.54 8.23 -0.14
CA ASP A 157 42.21 7.12 0.78
C ASP A 157 42.51 7.48 2.25
N ARG A 158 43.36 8.49 2.49
CA ARG A 158 43.60 9.08 3.81
C ARG A 158 42.57 10.10 4.26
N VAL A 159 41.69 10.56 3.37
CA VAL A 159 40.63 11.55 3.67
C VAL A 159 39.25 10.89 3.83
N GLY A 160 38.99 9.72 3.21
CA GLY A 160 37.97 8.72 3.60
C GLY A 160 36.48 9.09 3.53
N GLU A 161 35.63 8.07 3.30
CA GLU A 161 34.15 8.11 3.42
C GLU A 161 33.63 8.84 4.69
N PRO A 162 34.28 8.76 5.87
CA PRO A 162 33.83 9.47 7.08
C PRO A 162 33.83 11.00 6.95
N VAL A 163 34.75 11.59 6.18
CA VAL A 163 34.81 13.05 6.00
C VAL A 163 33.68 13.54 5.10
N ILE A 164 33.31 12.76 4.08
CA ILE A 164 32.18 13.06 3.20
C ILE A 164 30.87 12.96 3.97
N ARG A 165 30.66 11.89 4.74
CA ARG A 165 29.51 11.74 5.64
C ARG A 165 29.39 12.92 6.60
N SER A 166 30.50 13.30 7.23
CA SER A 166 30.55 14.45 8.13
C SER A 166 30.24 15.76 7.41
N ALA A 167 30.71 15.94 6.18
CA ALA A 167 30.46 17.15 5.38
C ALA A 167 28.99 17.26 4.94
N VAL A 168 28.39 16.16 4.46
CA VAL A 168 26.97 16.10 4.09
C VAL A 168 26.09 16.32 5.32
N ALA A 169 26.34 15.61 6.42
CA ALA A 169 25.58 15.79 7.66
C ALA A 169 25.68 17.23 8.19
N GLN A 170 26.86 17.85 8.14
CA GLN A 170 27.05 19.24 8.56
C GLN A 170 26.34 20.23 7.62
N ALA A 171 26.38 20.02 6.30
CA ALA A 171 25.65 20.84 5.34
C ALA A 171 24.12 20.75 5.57
N MET A 172 23.61 19.55 5.84
CA MET A 172 22.19 19.34 6.17
C MET A 172 21.80 19.99 7.49
N LYS A 173 22.68 19.93 8.50
CA LYS A 173 22.47 20.65 9.77
C LYS A 173 22.32 22.15 9.54
N ILE A 174 23.20 22.74 8.74
CA ILE A 174 23.17 24.16 8.37
C ILE A 174 21.87 24.50 7.61
N MET A 175 21.40 23.63 6.70
CA MET A 175 20.11 23.85 6.03
C MET A 175 18.91 23.71 6.97
N GLY A 176 18.94 22.77 7.92
CA GLY A 176 17.89 22.60 8.93
C GLY A 176 17.69 23.84 9.81
N GLU A 177 18.77 24.58 10.09
CA GLU A 177 18.72 25.84 10.83
C GLU A 177 17.95 26.97 10.11
N HIS A 178 17.71 26.84 8.79
CA HIS A 178 16.89 27.80 8.03
C HIS A 178 15.37 27.48 8.10
N PHE A 179 14.98 26.25 8.42
CA PHE A 179 13.57 25.83 8.50
C PHE A 179 13.03 25.76 9.92
N VAL A 180 13.91 25.72 10.92
CA VAL A 180 13.56 25.74 12.34
C VAL A 180 14.08 27.02 12.96
N LEU A 181 13.20 27.77 13.62
CA LEU A 181 13.60 29.01 14.26
C LEU A 181 14.57 28.74 15.42
N GLY A 182 14.42 27.62 16.14
CA GLY A 182 15.42 27.11 17.07
C GLY A 182 15.11 25.70 17.57
N GLU A 183 16.15 24.98 18.02
CA GLU A 183 16.01 23.60 18.54
C GLU A 183 15.12 23.50 19.79
N THR A 184 15.01 24.59 20.55
CA THR A 184 14.18 24.70 21.75
C THR A 184 13.36 25.98 21.71
N ILE A 185 12.23 26.00 22.41
CA ILE A 185 11.35 27.18 22.46
C ILE A 185 12.08 28.43 23.00
N ALA A 186 12.94 28.27 24.01
CA ALA A 186 13.73 29.39 24.54
C ALA A 186 14.71 29.97 23.50
N ASN A 187 15.33 29.09 22.69
CA ASN A 187 16.19 29.52 21.59
C ASN A 187 15.40 30.21 20.47
N ALA A 188 14.24 29.65 20.12
CA ALA A 188 13.36 30.20 19.11
C ALA A 188 12.85 31.59 19.51
N GLN A 189 12.44 31.79 20.77
CA GLN A 189 12.04 33.10 21.28
C GLN A 189 13.16 34.14 21.28
N ARG A 190 14.39 33.73 21.65
CA ARG A 190 15.53 34.64 21.60
C ARG A 190 15.74 35.19 20.19
N ARG A 191 15.66 34.32 19.17
CA ARG A 191 15.77 34.71 17.76
C ARG A 191 14.53 35.48 17.27
N ALA A 192 13.34 35.16 17.78
CA ALA A 192 12.09 35.85 17.45
C ALA A 192 12.13 37.35 17.78
N ARG A 193 12.94 37.78 18.77
CA ARG A 193 13.05 39.19 19.16
C ARG A 193 13.48 40.11 18.02
N ASP A 194 14.33 39.64 17.11
CA ASP A 194 14.82 40.49 16.02
C ASP A 194 13.75 40.70 14.93
N PHE A 195 12.93 39.68 14.65
CA PHE A 195 11.75 39.81 13.80
C PHE A 195 10.63 40.63 14.48
N ALA A 196 10.47 40.49 15.80
CA ALA A 196 9.50 41.29 16.54
C ALA A 196 9.82 42.79 16.47
N LYS A 197 11.11 43.18 16.50
CA LYS A 197 11.54 44.57 16.24
C LYS A 197 11.17 45.06 14.84
N ALA A 198 11.09 44.15 13.86
CA ALA A 198 10.66 44.46 12.50
C ALA A 198 9.12 44.50 12.34
N GLY A 199 8.35 44.22 13.40
CA GLY A 199 6.89 44.29 13.40
C GLY A 199 6.17 42.94 13.26
N TYR A 200 6.89 41.82 13.24
CA TYR A 200 6.29 40.49 13.18
C TYR A 200 5.75 40.02 14.54
N ASN A 201 4.69 39.23 14.49
CA ASN A 201 4.25 38.38 15.60
C ASN A 201 4.57 36.89 15.31
N PHE A 202 4.36 35.99 16.26
CA PHE A 202 4.72 34.58 16.14
C PHE A 202 3.60 33.60 16.50
N SER A 203 3.55 32.45 15.82
CA SER A 203 2.87 31.23 16.25
C SER A 203 3.89 30.11 16.25
N PHE A 204 4.26 29.58 17.40
CA PHE A 204 5.26 28.51 17.47
C PHE A 204 4.63 27.14 17.17
N ASP A 205 5.27 26.35 16.31
CA ASP A 205 4.92 24.98 15.99
C ASP A 205 5.97 24.03 16.57
N MET A 206 5.58 23.20 17.53
CA MET A 206 6.50 22.33 18.25
C MET A 206 6.87 21.05 17.48
N LEU A 207 6.51 20.95 16.19
CA LEU A 207 6.83 19.84 15.28
C LEU A 207 6.30 18.45 15.67
N GLY A 208 5.66 18.32 16.85
CA GLY A 208 4.98 17.08 17.24
C GLY A 208 3.76 16.81 16.36
N GLU A 209 3.71 15.61 15.79
CA GLU A 209 2.57 15.08 15.04
C GLU A 209 2.53 13.55 15.18
N ALA A 210 1.34 12.96 14.98
CA ALA A 210 1.13 11.51 14.91
C ALA A 210 1.79 10.72 16.05
N ALA A 211 1.32 10.92 17.28
CA ALA A 211 1.69 10.02 18.38
C ALA A 211 1.33 8.58 18.00
N HIS A 212 2.26 7.65 18.19
CA HIS A 212 2.01 6.22 17.94
C HIS A 212 1.81 5.44 19.24
N THR A 213 2.28 6.01 20.36
CA THR A 213 2.17 5.44 21.69
C THR A 213 1.66 6.48 22.68
N GLU A 214 1.09 6.04 23.80
CA GLU A 214 0.77 6.92 24.92
C GLU A 214 2.02 7.66 25.46
N GLY A 215 3.20 7.03 25.40
CA GLY A 215 4.46 7.66 25.76
C GLY A 215 4.80 8.88 24.88
N ASP A 216 4.58 8.76 23.57
CA ASP A 216 4.74 9.88 22.63
C ASP A 216 3.76 11.01 22.95
N ALA A 217 2.48 10.66 23.14
CA ALA A 217 1.44 11.64 23.44
C ALA A 217 1.73 12.43 24.72
N GLN A 218 2.22 11.77 25.77
CA GLN A 218 2.65 12.43 27.01
C GLN A 218 3.90 13.30 26.82
N LYS A 219 4.85 12.86 25.98
CA LYS A 219 6.03 13.67 25.64
C LYS A 219 5.58 14.97 24.95
N TYR A 220 4.76 14.87 23.91
CA TYR A 220 4.27 16.04 23.17
C TYR A 220 3.42 16.97 24.05
N LEU A 221 2.58 16.41 24.93
CA LEU A 221 1.84 17.21 25.91
C LEU A 221 2.79 18.06 26.77
N ARG A 222 3.84 17.46 27.34
CA ARG A 222 4.86 18.17 28.13
C ARG A 222 5.60 19.23 27.29
N ASP A 223 5.93 18.91 26.04
CA ASP A 223 6.60 19.85 25.14
C ASP A 223 5.72 21.09 24.87
N TYR A 224 4.42 20.91 24.66
CA TYR A 224 3.46 22.01 24.53
C TYR A 224 3.29 22.81 25.83
N GLU A 225 3.19 22.15 26.99
CA GLU A 225 3.08 22.83 28.29
C GLU A 225 4.30 23.71 28.60
N ASN A 226 5.50 23.19 28.31
CA ASN A 226 6.75 23.91 28.44
C ASN A 226 6.80 25.09 27.46
N ALA A 227 6.35 24.89 26.22
CA ALA A 227 6.30 25.95 25.23
C ALA A 227 5.36 27.08 25.62
N ILE A 228 4.14 26.77 26.08
CA ILE A 228 3.18 27.78 26.56
C ILE A 228 3.78 28.57 27.74
N SER A 229 4.40 27.88 28.71
CA SER A 229 5.04 28.52 29.86
C SER A 229 6.18 29.45 29.45
N GLU A 230 6.97 29.08 28.44
CA GLU A 230 8.03 29.93 27.92
C GLU A 230 7.45 31.14 27.17
N ILE A 231 6.40 30.95 26.35
CA ILE A 231 5.74 32.02 25.59
C ILE A 231 5.15 33.08 26.52
N ALA A 232 4.53 32.64 27.62
CA ALA A 232 3.97 33.52 28.64
C ALA A 232 4.96 34.58 29.16
N LYS A 233 6.27 34.27 29.21
CA LYS A 233 7.31 35.20 29.69
C LYS A 233 7.50 36.44 28.80
N SER A 234 6.98 36.40 27.57
CA SER A 234 7.09 37.49 26.58
C SER A 234 5.73 38.04 26.13
N ALA A 235 4.64 37.53 26.72
CA ALA A 235 3.27 37.92 26.40
C ALA A 235 2.83 39.15 27.22
N GLU A 236 3.24 40.34 26.79
CA GLU A 236 3.00 41.60 27.52
C GLU A 236 1.77 42.38 27.03
N ALA A 237 1.20 42.02 25.87
CA ALA A 237 0.07 42.73 25.29
C ALA A 237 -1.24 42.39 26.00
N LYS A 238 -2.17 43.35 26.01
CA LYS A 238 -3.50 43.18 26.61
C LYS A 238 -4.37 42.19 25.86
N ARG A 239 -4.29 42.18 24.52
CA ARG A 239 -5.07 41.28 23.67
C ARG A 239 -4.23 40.06 23.31
N SER A 240 -4.84 38.87 23.39
CA SER A 240 -4.20 37.61 23.01
C SER A 240 -3.68 37.61 21.57
N VAL A 241 -4.42 38.23 20.65
CA VAL A 241 -4.03 38.36 19.23
C VAL A 241 -2.75 39.17 19.00
N ASP A 242 -2.41 40.07 19.92
CA ASP A 242 -1.18 40.87 19.82
C ASP A 242 0.02 40.19 20.48
N ASN A 243 -0.19 39.12 21.25
CA ASN A 243 0.87 38.31 21.82
C ASN A 243 1.34 37.20 20.85
N PRO A 244 2.55 36.65 21.06
CA PRO A 244 2.93 35.39 20.41
C PRO A 244 1.98 34.27 20.82
N GLY A 245 1.77 33.31 19.93
CA GLY A 245 0.90 32.17 20.17
C GLY A 245 1.59 30.84 19.92
N ILE A 246 0.83 29.77 20.04
CA ILE A 246 1.25 28.40 19.76
C ILE A 246 0.28 27.74 18.78
N SER A 247 0.78 26.79 18.00
CA SER A 247 0.03 25.88 17.15
C SER A 247 0.17 24.45 17.67
N VAL A 248 -0.96 23.75 17.79
CA VAL A 248 -1.04 22.40 18.35
C VAL A 248 -1.71 21.47 17.35
N LYS A 249 -1.12 20.30 17.13
CA LYS A 249 -1.70 19.22 16.35
C LYS A 249 -2.36 18.20 17.27
N LEU A 250 -3.60 17.86 16.97
CA LEU A 250 -4.39 16.94 17.79
C LEU A 250 -3.83 15.52 17.74
N SER A 251 -3.32 15.09 16.57
CA SER A 251 -2.65 13.79 16.42
C SER A 251 -1.41 13.61 17.31
N ALA A 252 -0.75 14.68 17.73
CA ALA A 252 0.40 14.61 18.64
C ALA A 252 -0.01 14.27 20.08
N LEU A 253 -1.28 14.47 20.45
CA LEU A 253 -1.75 14.40 21.82
C LEU A 253 -2.52 13.12 22.13
N HIS A 254 -2.72 12.24 21.15
CA HIS A 254 -3.40 10.96 21.37
C HIS A 254 -3.02 9.94 20.29
N PRO A 255 -2.65 8.70 20.67
CA PRO A 255 -2.16 7.72 19.72
C PRO A 255 -3.23 7.17 18.76
N ARG A 256 -4.51 7.31 19.13
CA ARG A 256 -5.67 6.88 18.34
C ARG A 256 -6.62 8.01 18.02
N TYR A 257 -6.11 9.10 17.44
CA TYR A 257 -6.92 10.25 17.02
C TYR A 257 -7.65 9.94 15.70
N GLU A 258 -8.78 9.24 15.81
CA GLU A 258 -9.62 8.80 14.70
C GLU A 258 -11.08 8.65 15.14
N TYR A 259 -12.03 8.75 14.20
CA TYR A 259 -13.46 8.76 14.50
C TYR A 259 -13.94 7.47 15.19
N GLY A 260 -13.42 6.30 14.79
CA GLY A 260 -13.76 5.03 15.43
C GLY A 260 -13.42 4.97 16.92
N LYS A 261 -12.50 5.82 17.41
CA LYS A 261 -12.17 5.95 18.85
C LYS A 261 -12.75 7.21 19.48
N ARG A 262 -13.85 7.75 18.93
CA ARG A 262 -14.49 9.00 19.38
C ARG A 262 -14.65 9.11 20.89
N ALA A 263 -15.07 8.04 21.57
CA ALA A 263 -15.22 8.06 23.04
C ALA A 263 -13.89 8.40 23.74
N ARG A 264 -12.81 7.67 23.42
CA ARG A 264 -11.46 7.92 23.95
C ARG A 264 -10.93 9.30 23.55
N VAL A 265 -11.15 9.71 22.30
CA VAL A 265 -10.78 11.04 21.83
C VAL A 265 -11.45 12.14 22.67
N MET A 266 -12.76 12.05 22.92
CA MET A 266 -13.45 13.08 23.68
C MET A 266 -13.05 13.08 25.17
N THR A 267 -12.72 11.93 25.76
CA THR A 267 -12.37 11.84 27.19
C THR A 267 -10.89 12.05 27.48
N GLU A 268 -9.99 11.48 26.68
CA GLU A 268 -8.54 11.49 26.88
C GLU A 268 -7.89 12.68 26.15
N LEU A 269 -8.05 12.75 24.83
CA LEU A 269 -7.52 13.87 24.03
C LEU A 269 -8.19 15.20 24.41
N GLY A 270 -9.52 15.19 24.59
CA GLY A 270 -10.28 16.36 25.02
C GLY A 270 -9.77 16.96 26.33
N GLU A 271 -9.41 16.14 27.32
CA GLU A 271 -8.84 16.63 28.57
C GLU A 271 -7.47 17.29 28.37
N ARG A 272 -6.60 16.67 27.57
CA ARG A 272 -5.25 17.18 27.27
C ARG A 272 -5.30 18.53 26.57
N VAL A 273 -6.13 18.64 25.52
CA VAL A 273 -6.30 19.90 24.78
C VAL A 273 -6.92 20.97 25.67
N ARG A 274 -7.92 20.61 26.49
CA ARG A 274 -8.53 21.50 27.47
C ARG A 274 -7.51 22.04 28.48
N ARG A 275 -6.60 21.19 28.97
CA ARG A 275 -5.50 21.59 29.87
C ARG A 275 -4.59 22.61 29.22
N LEU A 276 -4.15 22.36 27.99
CA LEU A 276 -3.31 23.30 27.23
C LEU A 276 -4.03 24.62 26.92
N ALA A 277 -5.30 24.58 26.55
CA ALA A 277 -6.11 25.77 26.28
C ALA A 277 -6.28 26.64 27.54
N LEU A 278 -6.49 26.03 28.71
CA LEU A 278 -6.56 26.77 29.98
C LEU A 278 -5.22 27.44 30.32
N GLN A 279 -4.11 26.75 30.10
CA GLN A 279 -2.78 27.32 30.30
C GLN A 279 -2.52 28.48 29.33
N ALA A 280 -2.91 28.35 28.06
CA ALA A 280 -2.79 29.41 27.06
C ALA A 280 -3.68 30.63 27.38
N LYS A 281 -4.88 30.38 27.93
CA LYS A 281 -5.76 31.43 28.46
C LYS A 281 -5.11 32.17 29.62
N GLU A 282 -4.55 31.46 30.60
CA GLU A 282 -3.87 32.07 31.75
C GLU A 282 -2.66 32.91 31.30
N ALA A 283 -1.93 32.44 30.28
CA ALA A 283 -0.84 33.17 29.65
C ALA A 283 -1.29 34.33 28.74
N ASN A 284 -2.61 34.45 28.45
CA ASN A 284 -3.18 35.40 27.49
C ASN A 284 -2.51 35.37 26.10
N ILE A 285 -2.32 34.17 25.56
CA ILE A 285 -1.71 33.95 24.23
C ILE A 285 -2.70 33.36 23.23
N GLY A 286 -2.35 33.37 21.95
CA GLY A 286 -3.08 32.62 20.93
C GLY A 286 -2.80 31.11 21.01
N PHE A 287 -3.84 30.29 20.89
CA PHE A 287 -3.79 28.83 20.90
C PHE A 287 -4.51 28.28 19.67
N ASN A 288 -3.75 27.94 18.62
CA ASN A 288 -4.31 27.52 17.34
C ASN A 288 -4.32 25.99 17.26
N ILE A 289 -5.48 25.41 16.99
CA ILE A 289 -5.62 24.00 16.65
C ILE A 289 -5.40 23.86 15.14
N ASP A 290 -4.29 23.20 14.76
CA ASP A 290 -3.95 22.97 13.36
C ASP A 290 -4.91 21.96 12.73
N ALA A 291 -5.16 22.13 11.43
CA ALA A 291 -5.96 21.21 10.62
C ALA A 291 -5.05 20.13 9.99
N GLU A 292 -5.52 18.89 10.01
CA GLU A 292 -4.78 17.71 9.54
C GLU A 292 -5.48 17.08 8.33
N GLU A 293 -5.60 15.76 8.26
CA GLU A 293 -6.28 15.04 7.18
C GLU A 293 -7.80 15.28 7.17
N ALA A 294 -8.43 15.15 6.00
CA ALA A 294 -9.87 15.37 5.82
C ALA A 294 -10.74 14.45 6.69
N ALA A 295 -10.28 13.22 6.93
CA ALA A 295 -10.89 12.23 7.83
C ALA A 295 -11.01 12.70 9.30
N ARG A 296 -10.16 13.65 9.72
CA ARG A 296 -10.12 14.15 11.10
C ARG A 296 -10.90 15.44 11.30
N LEU A 297 -11.43 16.05 10.23
CA LEU A 297 -12.12 17.33 10.34
C LEU A 297 -13.31 17.24 11.29
N ASP A 298 -14.24 16.31 11.09
CA ASP A 298 -15.49 16.27 11.86
C ASP A 298 -15.25 16.03 13.36
N ILE A 299 -14.38 15.06 13.71
CA ILE A 299 -14.01 14.80 15.11
C ILE A 299 -13.24 15.98 15.74
N SER A 300 -12.46 16.74 14.96
CA SER A 300 -11.84 17.97 15.48
C SER A 300 -12.88 19.03 15.87
N LEU A 301 -13.98 19.13 15.12
CA LEU A 301 -15.05 20.10 15.39
C LEU A 301 -15.79 19.76 16.69
N ASP A 302 -15.93 18.47 17.04
CA ASP A 302 -16.49 18.04 18.32
C ASP A 302 -15.62 18.51 19.51
N LEU A 303 -14.30 18.40 19.39
CA LEU A 303 -13.35 18.89 20.40
C LEU A 303 -13.39 20.43 20.50
N ILE A 304 -13.42 21.13 19.36
CA ILE A 304 -13.52 22.59 19.30
C ILE A 304 -14.81 23.07 19.98
N GLU A 305 -15.93 22.43 19.68
CA GLU A 305 -17.21 22.75 20.32
C GLU A 305 -17.15 22.53 21.83
N ALA A 306 -16.59 21.41 22.28
CA ALA A 306 -16.42 21.13 23.71
C ALA A 306 -15.56 22.21 24.41
N LEU A 307 -14.48 22.68 23.79
CA LEU A 307 -13.65 23.76 24.31
C LEU A 307 -14.39 25.10 24.37
N MET A 308 -15.07 25.49 23.30
CA MET A 308 -15.85 26.74 23.26
C MET A 308 -17.03 26.75 24.24
N ARG A 309 -17.53 25.56 24.59
CA ARG A 309 -18.58 25.39 25.60
C ARG A 309 -18.05 25.36 27.04
N ASP A 310 -16.74 25.19 27.25
CA ASP A 310 -16.16 25.17 28.60
C ASP A 310 -16.27 26.57 29.27
N PRO A 311 -17.01 26.70 30.38
CA PRO A 311 -17.16 27.98 31.07
C PRO A 311 -15.83 28.55 31.58
N LYS A 312 -14.82 27.71 31.85
CA LYS A 312 -13.49 28.18 32.29
C LYS A 312 -12.71 28.86 31.16
N LEU A 313 -13.09 28.68 29.90
CA LEU A 313 -12.48 29.36 28.76
C LEU A 313 -13.23 30.65 28.35
N ALA A 314 -14.38 30.96 28.95
CA ALA A 314 -15.15 32.16 28.63
C ALA A 314 -14.35 33.48 28.79
N GLY A 315 -14.60 34.45 27.91
CA GLY A 315 -13.96 35.77 27.94
C GLY A 315 -12.49 35.79 27.48
N TRP A 316 -12.03 34.74 26.79
CA TRP A 316 -10.70 34.68 26.18
C TRP A 316 -10.83 34.51 24.67
N ASP A 317 -10.28 35.48 23.93
CA ASP A 317 -10.37 35.53 22.46
C ASP A 317 -9.17 34.86 21.77
N GLY A 318 -8.36 34.09 22.51
CA GLY A 318 -7.13 33.47 21.99
C GLY A 318 -7.31 32.07 21.39
N LEU A 319 -8.51 31.48 21.42
CA LEU A 319 -8.75 30.20 20.78
C LEU A 319 -8.74 30.35 19.25
N GLY A 320 -7.88 29.58 18.59
CA GLY A 320 -7.69 29.57 17.15
C GLY A 320 -8.04 28.24 16.50
N VAL A 321 -8.66 28.30 15.32
CA VAL A 321 -8.99 27.12 14.50
C VAL A 321 -8.46 27.31 13.08
N VAL A 322 -7.75 26.31 12.55
CA VAL A 322 -7.30 26.31 11.16
C VAL A 322 -8.37 25.72 10.24
N VAL A 323 -8.63 26.36 9.09
CA VAL A 323 -9.55 25.88 8.04
C VAL A 323 -8.80 25.78 6.71
N GLN A 324 -8.90 24.63 6.04
CA GLN A 324 -8.18 24.35 4.79
C GLN A 324 -9.09 24.58 3.57
N ALA A 325 -8.80 25.62 2.79
CA ALA A 325 -9.59 26.04 1.63
C ALA A 325 -9.61 25.03 0.46
N TYR A 326 -8.64 24.11 0.40
CA TYR A 326 -8.61 23.04 -0.59
C TYR A 326 -9.70 21.98 -0.39
N GLN A 327 -10.37 21.94 0.78
CA GLN A 327 -11.47 21.03 1.05
C GLN A 327 -12.78 21.65 0.57
N ARG A 328 -13.67 20.82 0.03
CA ARG A 328 -15.00 21.24 -0.44
C ARG A 328 -15.90 21.76 0.68
N ARG A 329 -15.57 21.41 1.92
CA ARG A 329 -16.30 21.75 3.15
C ARG A 329 -15.94 23.11 3.75
N ALA A 330 -14.82 23.73 3.34
CA ALA A 330 -14.24 24.89 4.03
C ALA A 330 -15.20 26.08 4.25
N PRO A 331 -16.03 26.50 3.27
CA PRO A 331 -16.97 27.62 3.48
C PRO A 331 -17.99 27.32 4.58
N PHE A 332 -18.46 26.08 4.68
CA PHE A 332 -19.47 25.66 5.64
C PHE A 332 -18.91 25.54 7.06
N VAL A 333 -17.64 25.13 7.18
CA VAL A 333 -16.92 25.14 8.46
C VAL A 333 -16.85 26.57 9.01
N ILE A 334 -16.58 27.57 8.16
CA ILE A 334 -16.55 28.98 8.58
C ILE A 334 -17.95 29.44 9.05
N ASP A 335 -19.01 29.05 8.36
CA ASP A 335 -20.39 29.38 8.77
C ASP A 335 -20.73 28.77 10.14
N TRP A 336 -20.35 27.51 10.37
CA TRP A 336 -20.53 26.83 11.65
C TRP A 336 -19.72 27.48 12.77
N LEU A 337 -18.43 27.77 12.54
CA LEU A 337 -17.58 28.46 13.51
C LEU A 337 -18.13 29.84 13.88
N ALA A 338 -18.58 30.62 12.90
CA ALA A 338 -19.17 31.94 13.14
C ALA A 338 -20.49 31.85 13.91
N ALA A 339 -21.33 30.85 13.62
CA ALA A 339 -22.56 30.61 14.36
C ALA A 339 -22.29 30.20 15.81
N LEU A 340 -21.34 29.30 16.04
CA LEU A 340 -20.94 28.85 17.37
C LEU A 340 -20.33 30.00 18.17
N ALA A 341 -19.42 30.77 17.58
CA ALA A 341 -18.81 31.93 18.22
C ALA A 341 -19.86 32.98 18.65
N ARG A 342 -20.89 33.22 17.82
CA ARG A 342 -22.02 34.10 18.17
C ARG A 342 -22.89 33.54 19.29
N GLU A 343 -23.21 32.25 19.26
CA GLU A 343 -23.95 31.60 20.36
C GLU A 343 -23.19 31.76 21.69
N ARG A 344 -21.86 31.62 21.66
CA ARG A 344 -21.01 31.71 22.85
C ARG A 344 -20.63 33.15 23.22
N GLY A 345 -20.92 34.14 22.37
CA GLY A 345 -20.52 35.53 22.56
C GLY A 345 -19.00 35.70 22.73
N THR A 346 -18.20 34.86 22.08
CA THR A 346 -16.72 34.84 22.20
C THR A 346 -16.10 35.02 20.82
N ARG A 347 -15.15 35.95 20.68
CA ARG A 347 -14.45 36.14 19.41
C ARG A 347 -13.34 35.10 19.28
N ILE A 348 -13.27 34.39 18.16
CA ILE A 348 -12.22 33.37 17.94
C ILE A 348 -11.30 33.76 16.79
N MET A 349 -10.09 33.22 16.80
CA MET A 349 -9.13 33.35 15.71
C MET A 349 -9.39 32.26 14.67
N VAL A 350 -9.46 32.60 13.39
CA VAL A 350 -9.61 31.61 12.33
C VAL A 350 -8.51 31.77 11.30
N ARG A 351 -7.64 30.78 11.21
CA ARG A 351 -6.55 30.73 10.23
C ARG A 351 -7.02 30.03 8.97
N LEU A 352 -7.11 30.77 7.88
CA LEU A 352 -7.36 30.22 6.56
C LEU A 352 -6.03 29.84 5.91
N VAL A 353 -5.89 28.57 5.53
CA VAL A 353 -4.78 28.02 4.74
C VAL A 353 -5.33 27.41 3.45
N LYS A 354 -4.48 27.09 2.48
CA LYS A 354 -4.89 26.25 1.34
C LYS A 354 -5.09 24.79 1.80
N GLY A 355 -4.00 24.11 2.18
CA GLY A 355 -4.01 22.73 2.68
C GLY A 355 -2.64 22.06 2.45
N ALA A 356 -2.31 21.04 3.25
CA ALA A 356 -0.96 20.43 3.28
C ALA A 356 -0.92 18.91 3.05
N TYR A 357 -2.06 18.28 2.74
CA TYR A 357 -2.20 16.82 2.63
C TYR A 357 -2.77 16.35 1.28
N TRP A 358 -2.72 17.20 0.25
CA TRP A 358 -3.52 17.04 -0.97
C TRP A 358 -3.29 15.70 -1.69
N ASP A 359 -2.04 15.32 -1.90
CA ASP A 359 -1.67 14.05 -2.54
C ASP A 359 -2.12 12.82 -1.73
N GLY A 360 -1.99 12.89 -0.40
CA GLY A 360 -2.50 11.90 0.53
C GLY A 360 -4.01 11.72 0.41
N GLU A 361 -4.77 12.82 0.29
CA GLU A 361 -6.23 12.77 0.12
C GLU A 361 -6.64 12.18 -1.23
N ILE A 362 -5.92 12.50 -2.32
CA ILE A 362 -6.14 11.89 -3.65
C ILE A 362 -5.91 10.39 -3.58
N LYS A 363 -4.74 9.96 -3.05
CA LYS A 363 -4.40 8.54 -2.91
C LYS A 363 -5.42 7.80 -2.04
N ARG A 364 -5.78 8.37 -0.89
CA ARG A 364 -6.74 7.76 0.06
C ARG A 364 -8.10 7.53 -0.60
N ALA A 365 -8.67 8.54 -1.26
CA ALA A 365 -9.96 8.40 -1.92
C ALA A 365 -9.95 7.32 -3.02
N GLN A 366 -8.86 7.23 -3.80
CA GLN A 366 -8.68 6.18 -4.82
C GLN A 366 -8.57 4.79 -4.20
N VAL A 367 -7.74 4.62 -3.17
CA VAL A 367 -7.61 3.34 -2.45
C VAL A 367 -8.95 2.90 -1.87
N MET A 368 -9.72 3.83 -1.32
CA MET A 368 -11.03 3.57 -0.72
C MET A 368 -12.16 3.40 -1.75
N GLY A 369 -11.96 3.77 -3.01
CA GLY A 369 -13.01 3.67 -4.03
C GLY A 369 -14.21 4.57 -3.77
N LEU A 370 -13.95 5.77 -3.22
CA LEU A 370 -14.99 6.75 -2.88
C LEU A 370 -15.66 7.33 -4.14
N SER A 371 -16.83 7.94 -3.98
CA SER A 371 -17.57 8.58 -5.08
C SER A 371 -16.89 9.83 -5.63
N SER A 372 -16.10 10.53 -4.81
CA SER A 372 -15.33 11.72 -5.22
C SER A 372 -14.15 11.96 -4.29
N TYR A 373 -13.50 13.13 -4.44
CA TYR A 373 -12.42 13.58 -3.58
C TYR A 373 -12.92 14.55 -2.50
N PRO A 374 -12.39 14.53 -1.26
CA PRO A 374 -12.71 15.54 -0.25
C PRO A 374 -12.06 16.90 -0.53
N VAL A 375 -11.15 16.94 -1.49
CA VAL A 375 -10.38 18.11 -1.92
C VAL A 375 -10.65 18.46 -3.38
N PHE A 376 -10.29 19.68 -3.79
CA PHE A 376 -10.27 20.08 -5.21
C PHE A 376 -9.10 19.43 -5.95
N THR A 377 -9.27 19.12 -7.24
CA THR A 377 -8.30 18.38 -8.06
C THR A 377 -7.38 19.28 -8.88
N ARG A 378 -7.65 20.60 -8.92
CA ARG A 378 -6.80 21.62 -9.53
C ARG A 378 -6.44 22.69 -8.51
N LYS A 379 -5.25 23.27 -8.64
CA LYS A 379 -4.80 24.36 -7.76
C LYS A 379 -5.66 25.60 -7.93
N ALA A 380 -6.01 26.00 -9.16
CA ALA A 380 -6.87 27.19 -9.40
C ALA A 380 -8.21 27.13 -8.64
N LEU A 381 -8.81 25.95 -8.53
CA LEU A 381 -10.07 25.75 -7.79
C LEU A 381 -9.89 25.97 -6.28
N THR A 382 -8.76 25.55 -5.72
CA THR A 382 -8.38 25.85 -4.32
C THR A 382 -8.22 27.35 -4.12
N ASP A 383 -7.67 28.08 -5.10
CA ASP A 383 -7.50 29.53 -5.00
C ASP A 383 -8.85 30.26 -5.05
N VAL A 384 -9.78 29.84 -5.90
CA VAL A 384 -11.18 30.33 -5.91
C VAL A 384 -11.85 30.06 -4.56
N SER A 385 -11.68 28.85 -4.01
CA SER A 385 -12.22 28.49 -2.70
C SER A 385 -11.63 29.34 -1.58
N TYR A 386 -10.32 29.59 -1.60
CA TYR A 386 -9.64 30.46 -0.64
C TYR A 386 -10.20 31.88 -0.71
N GLN A 387 -10.39 32.43 -1.92
CA GLN A 387 -10.97 33.74 -2.12
C GLN A 387 -12.41 33.84 -1.60
N ALA A 388 -13.26 32.85 -1.89
CA ALA A 388 -14.62 32.79 -1.35
C ALA A 388 -14.63 32.71 0.20
N CYS A 389 -13.77 31.86 0.77
CA CYS A 389 -13.62 31.73 2.22
C CYS A 389 -13.11 33.02 2.86
N ALA A 390 -12.20 33.75 2.21
CA ALA A 390 -11.68 35.02 2.72
C ALA A 390 -12.76 36.10 2.80
N LYS A 391 -13.59 36.23 1.77
CA LYS A 391 -14.77 37.12 1.80
C LYS A 391 -15.71 36.74 2.94
N LYS A 392 -15.95 35.44 3.14
CA LYS A 392 -16.81 34.93 4.23
C LYS A 392 -16.23 35.25 5.61
N LEU A 393 -14.92 35.17 5.80
CA LEU A 393 -14.27 35.56 7.06
C LEU A 393 -14.40 37.06 7.32
N PHE A 394 -14.19 37.92 6.32
CA PHE A 394 -14.40 39.36 6.46
C PHE A 394 -15.86 39.71 6.77
N ALA A 395 -16.83 39.01 6.18
CA ALA A 395 -18.25 39.17 6.49
C ALA A 395 -18.62 38.78 7.93
N ASN A 396 -17.74 38.06 8.64
CA ASN A 396 -17.89 37.66 10.04
C ASN A 396 -16.80 38.27 10.95
N ALA A 397 -16.15 39.35 10.53
CA ALA A 397 -15.05 39.97 11.29
C ALA A 397 -15.47 40.57 12.65
N ASP A 398 -16.78 40.71 12.87
CA ASP A 398 -17.38 41.10 14.16
C ASP A 398 -17.12 40.05 15.26
N ILE A 399 -17.11 38.76 14.90
CA ILE A 399 -17.02 37.64 15.84
C ILE A 399 -15.86 36.68 15.53
N ILE A 400 -15.19 36.88 14.40
CA ILE A 400 -13.97 36.17 14.02
C ILE A 400 -12.82 37.18 13.89
N TYR A 401 -11.63 36.79 14.32
CA TYR A 401 -10.37 37.44 13.98
C TYR A 401 -9.74 36.68 12.81
N PRO A 402 -9.82 37.19 11.56
CA PRO A 402 -9.32 36.48 10.40
C PRO A 402 -7.80 36.47 10.34
N GLN A 403 -7.21 35.30 10.07
CA GLN A 403 -5.78 35.14 9.85
C GLN A 403 -5.54 34.46 8.50
N PHE A 404 -4.90 35.15 7.57
CA PHE A 404 -4.74 34.69 6.19
C PHE A 404 -3.33 34.17 5.96
N ALA A 405 -3.15 32.85 5.96
CA ALA A 405 -1.86 32.21 5.78
C ALA A 405 -1.60 31.91 4.29
N THR A 406 -0.71 32.67 3.66
CA THR A 406 -0.38 32.51 2.24
C THR A 406 0.97 33.12 1.91
N HIS A 407 1.72 32.48 1.01
CA HIS A 407 2.93 33.05 0.39
C HIS A 407 2.68 33.55 -1.04
N ASN A 408 1.45 33.41 -1.54
CA ASN A 408 1.08 33.87 -2.88
C ASN A 408 0.76 35.36 -2.86
N ALA A 409 1.50 36.15 -3.65
CA ALA A 409 1.37 37.61 -3.66
C ALA A 409 0.00 38.08 -4.16
N LEU A 410 -0.59 37.42 -5.16
CA LEU A 410 -1.92 37.76 -5.63
C LEU A 410 -2.97 37.48 -4.56
N THR A 411 -2.90 36.33 -3.89
CA THR A 411 -3.81 36.00 -2.78
C THR A 411 -3.69 37.03 -1.64
N ALA A 412 -2.47 37.41 -1.26
CA ALA A 412 -2.25 38.43 -0.22
C ALA A 412 -2.78 39.81 -0.64
N ALA A 413 -2.57 40.21 -1.89
CA ALA A 413 -3.10 41.45 -2.44
C ALA A 413 -4.63 41.44 -2.49
N LEU A 414 -5.24 40.34 -2.92
CA LEU A 414 -6.70 40.17 -2.93
C LEU A 414 -7.29 40.29 -1.53
N VAL A 415 -6.69 39.64 -0.53
CA VAL A 415 -7.08 39.77 0.88
C VAL A 415 -7.01 41.23 1.34
N HIS A 416 -5.93 41.93 1.00
CA HIS A 416 -5.76 43.34 1.35
C HIS A 416 -6.84 44.23 0.74
N GLU A 417 -7.16 44.06 -0.54
CA GLU A 417 -8.22 44.82 -1.21
C GLU A 417 -9.61 44.44 -0.69
N MET A 418 -9.85 43.16 -0.35
CA MET A 418 -11.12 42.68 0.24
C MET A 418 -11.37 43.18 1.65
N ALA A 419 -10.32 43.48 2.42
CA ALA A 419 -10.47 43.96 3.78
C ALA A 419 -11.28 45.26 3.86
N GLY A 420 -11.17 46.14 2.86
CA GLY A 420 -11.87 47.42 2.83
C GLY A 420 -11.58 48.23 4.10
N GLU A 421 -12.60 48.47 4.92
CA GLU A 421 -12.50 49.19 6.20
C GLU A 421 -12.10 48.30 7.40
N VAL A 422 -12.07 46.97 7.22
CA VAL A 422 -11.70 46.03 8.29
C VAL A 422 -10.21 46.13 8.55
N THR A 423 -9.82 46.57 9.75
CA THR A 423 -8.42 46.71 10.17
C THR A 423 -7.95 45.61 11.14
N GLU A 424 -8.88 44.81 11.66
CA GLU A 424 -8.64 43.78 12.67
C GLU A 424 -8.52 42.38 12.05
N TYR A 425 -7.44 42.18 11.29
CA TYR A 425 -7.01 40.92 10.71
C TYR A 425 -5.47 40.85 10.65
N GLU A 426 -4.92 39.67 10.31
CA GLU A 426 -3.49 39.53 10.02
C GLU A 426 -3.23 38.61 8.82
N LEU A 427 -2.06 38.79 8.20
CA LEU A 427 -1.50 37.84 7.24
C LEU A 427 -0.50 36.93 7.96
N GLN A 428 -0.31 35.70 7.48
CA GLN A 428 0.64 34.78 8.07
C GLN A 428 1.55 34.13 7.03
N ARG A 429 2.78 33.86 7.45
CA ARG A 429 3.78 33.14 6.67
C ARG A 429 4.44 32.06 7.51
N LEU A 430 5.17 31.19 6.83
CA LEU A 430 6.09 30.26 7.47
C LEU A 430 7.46 30.90 7.68
N HIS A 431 8.16 30.54 8.76
CA HIS A 431 9.58 30.85 8.92
C HIS A 431 10.43 30.26 7.77
N GLY A 432 11.43 31.01 7.31
CA GLY A 432 12.27 30.61 6.18
C GLY A 432 11.62 30.74 4.80
N MET A 433 10.35 31.17 4.70
CA MET A 433 9.62 31.29 3.43
C MET A 433 8.78 32.56 3.35
N GLY A 434 8.68 33.15 2.15
CA GLY A 434 7.83 34.32 1.89
C GLY A 434 8.29 35.62 2.58
N GLU A 435 9.55 35.71 2.99
CA GLU A 435 10.08 36.85 3.76
C GLU A 435 9.95 38.17 2.99
N ALA A 436 10.38 38.19 1.72
CA ALA A 436 10.30 39.37 0.87
C ALA A 436 8.86 39.91 0.73
N LEU A 437 7.87 39.02 0.56
CA LEU A 437 6.46 39.39 0.46
C LEU A 437 5.97 40.03 1.74
N HIS A 438 6.19 39.37 2.87
CA HIS A 438 5.65 39.84 4.14
C HIS A 438 6.38 41.06 4.70
N ASP A 439 7.67 41.23 4.42
CA ASP A 439 8.39 42.47 4.73
C ASP A 439 7.79 43.66 3.95
N SER A 440 7.40 43.45 2.69
CA SER A 440 6.70 44.46 1.89
C SER A 440 5.32 44.79 2.47
N LEU A 441 4.56 43.76 2.89
CA LEU A 441 3.24 43.93 3.52
C LEU A 441 3.33 44.66 4.87
N LEU A 442 4.34 44.36 5.69
CA LEU A 442 4.61 45.08 6.95
C LEU A 442 4.93 46.56 6.68
N LYS A 443 5.78 46.86 5.67
CA LYS A 443 6.07 48.23 5.25
C LYS A 443 4.83 48.97 4.75
N ALA A 444 3.86 48.24 4.18
CA ALA A 444 2.55 48.76 3.80
C ALA A 444 1.58 48.93 5.00
N GLY A 445 2.03 48.67 6.23
CA GLY A 445 1.25 48.86 7.46
C GLY A 445 0.35 47.68 7.84
N LEU A 446 0.48 46.53 7.17
CA LEU A 446 -0.28 45.32 7.49
C LEU A 446 0.38 44.53 8.62
N ARG A 447 -0.42 43.73 9.33
CA ARG A 447 0.07 42.82 10.38
C ARG A 447 0.53 41.50 9.75
N SER A 448 1.66 40.98 10.22
CA SER A 448 2.11 39.65 9.83
C SER A 448 2.58 38.78 11.00
N ARG A 449 2.10 37.53 11.03
CA ARG A 449 2.55 36.50 11.96
C ARG A 449 3.41 35.44 11.26
N ILE A 450 4.52 35.08 11.88
CA ILE A 450 5.39 33.99 11.45
C ILE A 450 4.98 32.72 12.20
N TYR A 451 4.55 31.72 11.45
CA TYR A 451 4.45 30.34 11.91
C TYR A 451 5.86 29.74 11.96
N ALA A 452 6.35 29.46 13.16
CA ALA A 452 7.77 29.19 13.43
C ALA A 452 7.96 27.77 13.97
N PRO A 453 8.56 26.85 13.20
CA PRO A 453 8.89 25.51 13.67
C PRO A 453 9.95 25.54 14.76
N VAL A 454 9.78 24.69 15.77
CA VAL A 454 10.63 24.55 16.95
C VAL A 454 10.76 23.08 17.29
N GLY A 455 11.99 22.55 17.28
CA GLY A 455 12.25 21.16 17.62
C GLY A 455 13.65 20.73 17.19
N GLY A 456 14.07 19.55 17.64
CA GLY A 456 15.36 18.99 17.27
C GLY A 456 15.39 18.52 15.81
N HIS A 457 16.60 18.24 15.34
CA HIS A 457 16.83 17.76 13.97
C HIS A 457 16.06 16.47 13.66
N LYS A 458 15.83 15.59 14.65
CA LYS A 458 15.08 14.35 14.45
C LYS A 458 13.59 14.58 14.20
N GLU A 459 12.98 15.57 14.88
CA GLU A 459 11.57 15.94 14.68
C GLU A 459 11.36 16.76 13.39
N LEU A 460 12.38 17.50 12.94
CA LEU A 460 12.31 18.37 11.75
C LEU A 460 12.14 17.62 10.42
N LEU A 461 12.81 16.49 10.23
CA LEU A 461 13.06 15.99 8.87
C LEU A 461 11.82 15.49 8.09
N PRO A 462 10.84 14.78 8.69
CA PRO A 462 9.59 14.42 8.00
C PRO A 462 8.79 15.65 7.60
N TYR A 463 8.74 16.62 8.51
CA TYR A 463 8.11 17.90 8.31
C TYR A 463 8.79 18.67 7.18
N LEU A 464 10.13 18.61 7.09
CA LEU A 464 10.90 19.30 6.07
C LEU A 464 10.55 18.80 4.67
N VAL A 465 10.45 17.48 4.43
CA VAL A 465 10.09 16.96 3.11
C VAL A 465 8.70 17.43 2.70
N ARG A 466 7.69 17.29 3.57
CA ARG A 466 6.32 17.77 3.28
C ARG A 466 6.32 19.27 2.98
N ARG A 467 7.09 20.04 3.75
CA ARG A 467 7.14 21.49 3.61
C ARG A 467 7.81 21.96 2.32
N LEU A 468 8.83 21.24 1.91
CA LEU A 468 9.51 21.47 0.66
C LEU A 468 8.63 21.11 -0.54
N LEU A 469 7.86 20.02 -0.46
CA LEU A 469 6.90 19.65 -1.51
C LEU A 469 5.79 20.69 -1.67
N GLU A 470 5.24 21.23 -0.57
CA GLU A 470 4.21 22.28 -0.59
C GLU A 470 4.65 23.53 -1.39
N ASN A 471 5.94 23.85 -1.36
CA ASN A 471 6.47 25.09 -1.94
C ASN A 471 7.34 24.88 -3.18
N GLY A 472 7.78 23.65 -3.42
CA GLY A 472 8.62 23.24 -4.55
C GLY A 472 7.84 22.71 -5.75
N ALA A 473 6.52 22.48 -5.62
CA ALA A 473 5.67 22.05 -6.73
C ALA A 473 5.69 23.04 -7.90
N ASN A 474 5.53 22.57 -9.14
CA ASN A 474 5.55 23.42 -10.34
C ASN A 474 4.45 24.49 -10.31
N SER A 475 3.29 24.17 -9.72
CA SER A 475 2.18 25.09 -9.54
C SER A 475 2.33 26.03 -8.32
N SER A 476 3.41 25.92 -7.54
CA SER A 476 3.66 26.78 -6.39
C SER A 476 4.13 28.17 -6.82
N PHE A 477 3.53 29.20 -6.21
CA PHE A 477 3.91 30.60 -6.45
C PHE A 477 5.39 30.87 -6.16
N VAL A 478 5.95 30.25 -5.11
CA VAL A 478 7.36 30.45 -4.74
C VAL A 478 8.27 29.97 -5.86
N ASN A 479 7.95 28.84 -6.50
CA ASN A 479 8.70 28.33 -7.64
C ASN A 479 8.55 29.25 -8.87
N GLN A 480 7.32 29.63 -9.22
CA GLN A 480 7.03 30.52 -10.36
C GLN A 480 7.66 31.92 -10.24
N LEU A 481 7.78 32.45 -9.01
CA LEU A 481 8.38 33.76 -8.76
C LEU A 481 9.82 33.85 -9.28
N PHE A 482 10.60 32.76 -9.11
CA PHE A 482 12.01 32.69 -9.48
C PHE A 482 12.28 32.04 -10.84
N ASP A 483 11.26 31.50 -11.50
CA ASP A 483 11.35 31.00 -12.86
C ASP A 483 11.35 32.17 -13.87
N PRO A 484 12.46 32.37 -14.63
CA PRO A 484 12.54 33.45 -15.61
C PRO A 484 11.61 33.25 -16.83
N GLU A 485 11.18 32.01 -17.11
CA GLU A 485 10.32 31.69 -18.25
C GLU A 485 8.84 32.02 -17.98
N THR A 486 8.43 32.04 -16.71
CA THR A 486 7.06 32.42 -16.33
C THR A 486 6.87 33.93 -16.35
N SER A 487 5.89 34.42 -17.11
CA SER A 487 5.60 35.86 -17.19
C SER A 487 4.95 36.40 -15.91
N ILE A 488 5.09 37.71 -15.65
CA ILE A 488 4.46 38.34 -14.47
C ILE A 488 2.94 38.25 -14.58
N ASP A 489 2.38 38.40 -15.79
CA ASP A 489 0.94 38.37 -16.03
C ASP A 489 0.37 36.99 -15.72
N ASP A 490 1.09 35.90 -16.03
CA ASP A 490 0.69 34.54 -15.67
C ASP A 490 0.72 34.33 -14.14
N ILE A 491 1.73 34.86 -13.44
CA ILE A 491 1.85 34.76 -11.97
C ILE A 491 0.70 35.45 -11.24
N VAL A 492 0.21 36.56 -11.81
CA VAL A 492 -0.87 37.36 -11.22
C VAL A 492 -2.22 37.16 -11.92
N ALA A 493 -2.36 36.09 -12.70
CA ALA A 493 -3.60 35.72 -13.36
C ALA A 493 -4.72 35.51 -12.32
N ASP A 494 -5.93 35.96 -12.65
CA ASP A 494 -7.08 35.84 -11.75
C ASP A 494 -7.61 34.40 -11.77
N PRO A 495 -7.53 33.65 -10.64
CA PRO A 495 -7.98 32.26 -10.59
C PRO A 495 -9.49 32.10 -10.88
N VAL A 496 -10.30 33.15 -10.66
CA VAL A 496 -11.74 33.13 -10.98
C VAL A 496 -11.96 33.13 -12.50
N GLU A 497 -11.20 33.94 -13.25
CA GLU A 497 -11.31 33.97 -14.72
C GLU A 497 -10.68 32.73 -15.36
N GLU A 498 -9.53 32.28 -14.83
CA GLU A 498 -8.92 31.01 -15.23
C GLU A 498 -9.92 29.85 -15.10
N THR A 499 -10.58 29.76 -13.94
CA THR A 499 -11.60 28.72 -13.70
C THR A 499 -12.83 28.87 -14.60
N ARG A 500 -13.28 30.10 -14.89
CA ARG A 500 -14.40 30.36 -15.82
C ARG A 500 -14.07 29.96 -17.26
N ALA A 501 -12.79 29.99 -17.63
CA ALA A 501 -12.32 29.59 -18.95
C ALA A 501 -12.21 28.06 -19.14
N LEU A 502 -12.31 27.26 -18.06
CA LEU A 502 -12.24 25.81 -18.14
C LEU A 502 -13.49 25.21 -18.80
N ASN A 503 -13.26 24.34 -19.79
CA ASN A 503 -14.33 23.54 -20.39
C ASN A 503 -14.75 22.36 -19.49
N ILE A 504 -13.80 21.80 -18.74
CA ILE A 504 -13.99 20.69 -17.80
C ILE A 504 -13.38 21.13 -16.47
N ILE A 505 -14.22 21.19 -15.43
CA ILE A 505 -13.80 21.70 -14.12
C ILE A 505 -12.83 20.75 -13.41
N PRO A 506 -13.11 19.43 -13.25
CA PRO A 506 -12.14 18.52 -12.65
C PRO A 506 -10.84 18.41 -13.46
N ASN A 507 -9.75 18.03 -12.79
CA ASN A 507 -8.48 17.74 -13.45
C ASN A 507 -8.58 16.45 -14.27
N THR A 508 -8.38 16.53 -15.58
CA THR A 508 -8.50 15.37 -16.49
C THR A 508 -7.34 14.38 -16.38
N ALA A 509 -6.22 14.77 -15.77
CA ALA A 509 -5.08 13.90 -15.49
C ALA A 509 -5.26 13.09 -14.18
N ILE A 510 -6.26 13.43 -13.36
CA ILE A 510 -6.59 12.72 -12.13
C ILE A 510 -7.93 12.02 -12.34
N PRO A 511 -7.96 10.69 -12.58
CA PRO A 511 -9.22 9.98 -12.77
C PRO A 511 -10.08 10.10 -11.51
N ALA A 512 -11.41 10.06 -11.64
CA ALA A 512 -12.27 9.91 -10.46
C ALA A 512 -11.90 8.60 -9.72
N PRO A 513 -12.11 8.51 -8.38
CA PRO A 513 -11.59 7.36 -7.62
C PRO A 513 -12.09 6.00 -8.14
N ARG A 514 -13.36 5.94 -8.60
CA ARG A 514 -13.94 4.72 -9.18
C ARG A 514 -13.52 4.43 -10.63
N ASP A 515 -12.99 5.42 -11.34
CA ASP A 515 -12.59 5.34 -12.76
C ASP A 515 -11.09 5.05 -12.93
N LEU A 516 -10.43 4.55 -11.89
CA LEU A 516 -8.99 4.30 -11.84
C LEU A 516 -8.45 3.44 -13.01
N PHE A 517 -9.29 2.58 -13.58
CA PHE A 517 -8.93 1.67 -14.68
C PHE A 517 -9.30 2.20 -16.07
N GLY A 518 -9.53 3.50 -16.22
CA GLY A 518 -9.64 4.17 -17.53
C GLY A 518 -10.79 3.64 -18.40
N GLY A 519 -11.92 3.27 -17.78
CA GLY A 519 -13.11 2.78 -18.48
C GLY A 519 -13.10 1.30 -18.87
N THR A 520 -12.03 0.54 -18.59
CA THR A 520 -12.05 -0.93 -18.78
C THR A 520 -13.00 -1.62 -17.80
N ARG A 521 -13.00 -1.17 -16.54
CA ARG A 521 -13.96 -1.53 -15.49
C ARG A 521 -14.00 -0.44 -14.42
N LEU A 522 -15.08 -0.40 -13.63
CA LEU A 522 -15.13 0.39 -12.40
C LEU A 522 -14.41 -0.32 -11.26
N LEU A 523 -13.77 0.46 -10.39
CA LEU A 523 -13.36 0.01 -9.07
C LEU A 523 -14.60 -0.18 -8.18
N ALA A 524 -14.56 -1.17 -7.30
CA ALA A 524 -15.61 -1.40 -6.32
C ALA A 524 -15.86 -0.16 -5.45
N GLU A 525 -17.15 0.17 -5.24
CA GLU A 525 -17.59 1.23 -4.33
C GLU A 525 -17.10 0.97 -2.91
N GLY A 526 -16.63 2.00 -2.23
CA GLY A 526 -16.28 1.92 -0.81
C GLY A 526 -16.97 2.97 0.03
N TRP A 527 -16.78 2.82 1.34
CA TRP A 527 -17.32 3.65 2.39
C TRP A 527 -16.16 4.25 3.18
N ASP A 528 -16.37 5.45 3.72
CA ASP A 528 -15.41 6.08 4.61
C ASP A 528 -15.84 5.91 6.07
N GLU A 529 -15.30 4.90 6.76
CA GLU A 529 -15.61 4.64 8.17
C GLU A 529 -15.16 5.76 9.13
N THR A 530 -14.45 6.77 8.62
CA THR A 530 -14.11 7.98 9.37
C THR A 530 -15.09 9.13 9.14
N ASP A 531 -15.96 9.05 8.12
CA ASP A 531 -17.09 9.95 7.96
C ASP A 531 -18.23 9.52 8.91
N PRO A 532 -18.76 10.43 9.75
CA PRO A 532 -19.81 10.09 10.71
C PRO A 532 -21.05 9.45 10.09
N ARG A 533 -21.46 9.86 8.87
CA ARG A 533 -22.69 9.37 8.25
C ARG A 533 -22.51 7.93 7.81
N ASP A 534 -21.41 7.65 7.11
CA ASP A 534 -21.04 6.30 6.69
C ASP A 534 -20.82 5.40 7.92
N ALA A 535 -20.10 5.88 8.93
CA ALA A 535 -19.82 5.15 10.17
C ALA A 535 -21.12 4.76 10.92
N GLU A 536 -22.05 5.71 11.10
CA GLU A 536 -23.33 5.46 11.76
C GLU A 536 -24.20 4.50 10.94
N GLN A 537 -24.26 4.67 9.61
CA GLN A 537 -24.98 3.77 8.70
C GLN A 537 -24.42 2.35 8.77
N LEU A 538 -23.10 2.19 8.67
CA LEU A 538 -22.43 0.90 8.71
C LEU A 538 -22.62 0.21 10.06
N GLN A 539 -22.45 0.95 11.17
CA GLN A 539 -22.64 0.41 12.51
C GLN A 539 -24.09 -0.01 12.75
N LEU A 540 -25.06 0.78 12.27
CA LEU A 540 -26.48 0.41 12.31
C LEU A 540 -26.74 -0.84 11.48
N ALA A 541 -26.19 -0.91 10.27
CA ALA A 541 -26.33 -2.06 9.38
C ALA A 541 -25.80 -3.33 10.07
N VAL A 542 -24.53 -3.37 10.49
CA VAL A 542 -23.91 -4.57 11.09
C VAL A 542 -24.49 -4.94 12.46
N GLY A 543 -24.93 -3.93 13.23
CA GLY A 543 -25.53 -4.11 14.56
C GLY A 543 -26.99 -4.56 14.52
N SER A 544 -27.70 -4.35 13.41
CA SER A 544 -29.10 -4.75 13.27
C SER A 544 -29.28 -6.28 13.24
N ALA A 545 -30.48 -6.74 13.62
CA ALA A 545 -30.82 -8.16 13.54
C ALA A 545 -31.04 -8.57 12.08
N LEU A 546 -30.51 -9.75 11.70
CA LEU A 546 -30.73 -10.30 10.36
C LEU A 546 -32.23 -10.45 10.08
N ALA A 547 -32.68 -9.91 8.94
CA ALA A 547 -34.08 -9.73 8.60
C ALA A 547 -34.91 -11.04 8.45
N SER A 548 -34.29 -12.22 8.37
CA SER A 548 -35.04 -13.48 8.44
C SER A 548 -34.20 -14.71 8.80
N LYS A 549 -34.76 -15.58 9.63
CA LYS A 549 -34.30 -16.97 9.83
C LYS A 549 -34.81 -17.84 8.68
N ARG A 550 -34.13 -17.80 7.53
CA ARG A 550 -34.41 -18.70 6.41
C ARG A 550 -33.74 -20.06 6.66
N ALA A 551 -34.31 -21.12 6.10
CA ALA A 551 -33.61 -22.40 6.02
C ALA A 551 -32.53 -22.28 4.93
N PHE A 552 -31.29 -22.57 5.30
CA PHE A 552 -30.17 -22.65 4.37
C PHE A 552 -29.90 -24.13 4.05
N GLY A 553 -29.34 -24.41 2.88
CA GLY A 553 -29.06 -25.79 2.50
C GLY A 553 -28.34 -25.87 1.16
N PRO A 554 -28.10 -27.08 0.63
CA PRO A 554 -27.53 -27.25 -0.69
C PRO A 554 -28.44 -26.60 -1.75
N ILE A 555 -27.87 -26.12 -2.84
CA ILE A 555 -28.62 -25.65 -4.01
C ILE A 555 -28.17 -26.51 -5.18
N ILE A 556 -29.07 -27.37 -5.66
CA ILE A 556 -28.77 -28.34 -6.72
C ILE A 556 -29.81 -28.19 -7.80
N ASP A 557 -29.40 -27.62 -8.93
CA ASP A 557 -30.29 -27.31 -10.05
C ASP A 557 -31.52 -26.49 -9.63
N GLY A 558 -31.31 -25.55 -8.69
CA GLY A 558 -32.35 -24.65 -8.19
C GLY A 558 -33.26 -25.27 -7.14
N VAL A 559 -33.02 -26.54 -6.77
CA VAL A 559 -33.72 -27.24 -5.69
C VAL A 559 -32.87 -27.24 -4.43
N SER A 560 -33.49 -27.02 -3.28
CA SER A 560 -32.85 -27.11 -1.97
C SER A 560 -33.25 -28.38 -1.23
N PRO A 561 -32.52 -29.50 -1.41
CA PRO A 561 -32.83 -30.73 -0.69
C PRO A 561 -32.51 -30.61 0.79
N LYS A 562 -33.22 -31.40 1.61
CA LYS A 562 -32.95 -31.52 3.04
C LYS A 562 -31.74 -32.41 3.30
N GLY A 563 -31.04 -32.14 4.40
CA GLY A 563 -29.93 -32.93 4.92
C GLY A 563 -29.87 -32.82 6.44
N GLU A 564 -28.77 -33.26 7.04
CA GLU A 564 -28.51 -33.02 8.45
C GLU A 564 -28.31 -31.52 8.71
N ALA A 565 -29.09 -30.95 9.63
CA ALA A 565 -29.01 -29.53 9.96
C ALA A 565 -27.84 -29.25 10.90
N ALA A 566 -27.03 -28.24 10.58
CA ALA A 566 -25.97 -27.71 11.42
C ALA A 566 -26.19 -26.22 11.72
N ALA A 567 -25.81 -25.77 12.91
CA ALA A 567 -25.92 -24.37 13.29
C ALA A 567 -24.68 -23.58 12.83
N SER A 568 -24.90 -22.43 12.17
CA SER A 568 -23.88 -21.41 11.97
C SER A 568 -23.99 -20.37 13.09
N THR A 569 -22.91 -20.17 13.84
CA THR A 569 -22.89 -19.36 15.07
C THR A 569 -21.92 -18.19 14.95
N ASN A 570 -22.23 -17.09 15.63
CA ASN A 570 -21.32 -15.94 15.67
C ASN A 570 -20.08 -16.23 16.53
N PRO A 571 -18.84 -16.14 16.01
CA PRO A 571 -17.63 -16.41 16.78
C PRO A 571 -17.39 -15.42 17.92
N ALA A 572 -17.92 -14.19 17.84
CA ALA A 572 -17.86 -13.20 18.92
C ALA A 572 -18.91 -13.46 20.01
N HIS A 573 -20.02 -14.10 19.64
CA HIS A 573 -21.17 -14.38 20.50
C HIS A 573 -21.72 -15.80 20.25
N PRO A 574 -21.09 -16.87 20.78
CA PRO A 574 -21.42 -18.25 20.40
C PRO A 574 -22.86 -18.71 20.68
N LYS A 575 -23.60 -17.97 21.50
CA LYS A 575 -25.03 -18.21 21.77
C LYS A 575 -25.94 -17.65 20.68
N GLU A 576 -25.43 -16.79 19.82
CA GLU A 576 -26.13 -16.25 18.67
C GLU A 576 -26.02 -17.22 17.49
N VAL A 577 -27.12 -17.91 17.19
CA VAL A 577 -27.26 -18.71 15.97
C VAL A 577 -27.72 -17.81 14.84
N ILE A 578 -26.87 -17.66 13.82
CA ILE A 578 -27.09 -16.85 12.62
C ILE A 578 -28.15 -17.52 11.75
N GLY A 579 -28.04 -18.84 11.60
CA GLY A 579 -28.98 -19.68 10.88
C GLY A 579 -28.65 -21.16 11.01
N GLU A 580 -29.57 -22.00 10.54
CA GLU A 580 -29.36 -23.44 10.40
C GLU A 580 -29.18 -23.79 8.92
N ILE A 581 -28.18 -24.62 8.63
CA ILE A 581 -27.85 -25.08 7.29
C ILE A 581 -27.97 -26.59 7.18
N ASP A 582 -28.79 -27.05 6.24
CA ASP A 582 -28.83 -28.44 5.83
C ASP A 582 -27.50 -28.78 5.11
N LEU A 583 -26.78 -29.80 5.57
CA LEU A 583 -25.52 -30.24 4.96
C LEU A 583 -25.77 -31.12 3.71
N ALA A 584 -24.88 -31.04 2.73
CA ALA A 584 -24.90 -31.91 1.57
C ALA A 584 -24.47 -33.34 1.94
N GLU A 585 -25.10 -34.32 1.30
CA GLU A 585 -24.81 -35.74 1.49
C GLU A 585 -24.21 -36.33 0.20
N ALA A 586 -23.71 -37.56 0.25
CA ALA A 586 -23.09 -38.21 -0.91
C ALA A 586 -24.04 -38.32 -2.13
N ALA A 587 -25.35 -38.48 -1.90
CA ALA A 587 -26.35 -38.49 -2.96
C ALA A 587 -26.48 -37.13 -3.64
N HIS A 588 -26.44 -36.04 -2.85
CA HIS A 588 -26.46 -34.65 -3.34
C HIS A 588 -25.24 -34.35 -4.22
N VAL A 589 -24.05 -34.77 -3.81
CA VAL A 589 -22.82 -34.62 -4.61
C VAL A 589 -22.96 -35.28 -5.97
N SER A 590 -23.50 -36.50 -6.01
CA SER A 590 -23.68 -37.25 -7.26
C SER A 590 -24.67 -36.57 -8.21
N LEU A 591 -25.78 -36.06 -7.67
CA LEU A 591 -26.81 -35.33 -8.44
C LEU A 591 -26.25 -34.02 -9.02
N ALA A 592 -25.55 -33.23 -8.20
CA ALA A 592 -24.96 -31.96 -8.60
C ALA A 592 -23.91 -32.15 -9.70
N CYS A 593 -23.02 -33.14 -9.57
CA CYS A 593 -22.04 -33.48 -10.62
C CYS A 593 -22.72 -33.83 -11.95
N ALA A 594 -23.79 -34.63 -11.92
CA ALA A 594 -24.51 -35.02 -13.12
C ALA A 594 -25.23 -33.84 -13.78
N SER A 595 -25.91 -32.99 -13.00
CA SER A 595 -26.59 -31.79 -13.50
C SER A 595 -25.58 -30.78 -14.08
N ALA A 596 -24.48 -30.50 -13.36
CA ALA A 596 -23.40 -29.62 -13.85
C ALA A 596 -22.83 -30.10 -15.18
N ALA A 597 -22.54 -31.40 -15.31
CA ALA A 597 -22.02 -31.97 -16.55
C ALA A 597 -23.01 -31.86 -17.72
N ALA A 598 -24.31 -31.99 -17.46
CA ALA A 598 -25.35 -31.85 -18.47
C ALA A 598 -25.55 -30.38 -18.92
N ALA A 599 -25.45 -29.42 -18.00
CA ALA A 599 -25.69 -28.00 -18.27
C ALA A 599 -24.48 -27.28 -18.88
N GLN A 600 -23.25 -27.72 -18.56
CA GLN A 600 -22.02 -27.04 -18.96
C GLN A 600 -21.89 -26.76 -20.47
N PRO A 601 -22.26 -27.67 -21.39
CA PRO A 601 -22.15 -27.40 -22.83
C PRO A 601 -22.99 -26.21 -23.30
N ALA A 602 -24.15 -25.96 -22.68
CA ALA A 602 -24.98 -24.79 -23.00
C ALA A 602 -24.34 -23.51 -22.48
N TRP A 603 -23.77 -23.53 -21.27
CA TRP A 603 -23.04 -22.41 -20.70
C TRP A 603 -21.79 -22.03 -21.52
N ALA A 604 -21.02 -23.02 -21.96
CA ALA A 604 -19.85 -22.81 -22.81
C ALA A 604 -20.17 -22.17 -24.16
N LYS A 605 -21.39 -22.40 -24.70
CA LYS A 605 -21.86 -21.81 -25.96
C LYS A 605 -22.22 -20.33 -25.84
N LEU A 606 -22.53 -19.83 -24.64
CA LEU A 606 -22.62 -18.39 -24.44
C LEU A 606 -21.24 -17.80 -24.67
N ASN A 607 -21.14 -16.74 -25.47
CA ASN A 607 -19.85 -16.09 -25.69
C ASN A 607 -19.34 -15.39 -24.40
N ALA A 608 -18.05 -15.03 -24.38
CA ALA A 608 -17.43 -14.40 -23.22
C ALA A 608 -18.17 -13.13 -22.78
N THR A 609 -18.64 -12.32 -23.73
CA THR A 609 -19.42 -11.09 -23.45
C THR A 609 -20.71 -11.37 -22.70
N ALA A 610 -21.51 -12.36 -23.11
CA ALA A 610 -22.75 -12.70 -22.44
C ALA A 610 -22.51 -13.19 -21.01
N ARG A 611 -21.46 -13.99 -20.78
CA ARG A 611 -21.06 -14.40 -19.43
C ARG A 611 -20.56 -13.21 -18.61
N GLY A 612 -19.77 -12.32 -19.22
CA GLY A 612 -19.27 -11.10 -18.60
C GLY A 612 -20.40 -10.17 -18.14
N VAL A 613 -21.45 -9.98 -18.94
CA VAL A 613 -22.64 -9.19 -18.55
C VAL A 613 -23.30 -9.75 -17.27
N ILE A 614 -23.43 -11.07 -17.16
CA ILE A 614 -24.00 -11.72 -15.96
C ILE A 614 -23.12 -11.44 -14.73
N LEU A 615 -21.79 -11.54 -14.86
CA LEU A 615 -20.87 -11.28 -13.76
C LEU A 615 -20.85 -9.79 -13.35
N THR A 616 -20.90 -8.88 -14.31
CA THR A 616 -21.01 -7.43 -14.04
C THR A 616 -22.33 -7.11 -13.33
N HIS A 617 -23.45 -7.71 -13.74
CA HIS A 617 -24.73 -7.54 -13.06
C HIS A 617 -24.68 -8.10 -11.63
N ALA A 618 -24.03 -9.24 -11.41
CA ALA A 618 -23.80 -9.75 -10.06
C ALA A 618 -22.99 -8.76 -9.20
N ALA A 619 -21.98 -8.09 -9.77
CA ALA A 619 -21.21 -7.08 -9.06
C ALA A 619 -22.07 -5.87 -8.63
N GLU A 620 -22.94 -5.37 -9.51
CA GLU A 620 -23.88 -4.28 -9.22
C GLU A 620 -24.90 -4.67 -8.14
N MET A 621 -25.42 -5.90 -8.19
CA MET A 621 -26.33 -6.43 -7.17
C MET A 621 -25.64 -6.58 -5.82
N LEU A 622 -24.37 -6.97 -5.80
CA LEU A 622 -23.58 -7.10 -4.58
C LEU A 622 -23.31 -5.73 -3.95
N GLU A 623 -22.94 -4.72 -4.73
CA GLU A 623 -22.82 -3.34 -4.24
C GLU A 623 -24.16 -2.83 -3.65
N THR A 624 -25.28 -3.08 -4.35
CA THR A 624 -26.62 -2.68 -3.88
C THR A 624 -27.02 -3.37 -2.56
N ARG A 625 -26.50 -4.57 -2.30
CA ARG A 625 -26.77 -5.37 -1.09
C ARG A 625 -25.59 -5.40 -0.12
N ALA A 626 -24.63 -4.48 -0.25
CA ALA A 626 -23.35 -4.51 0.47
C ALA A 626 -23.53 -4.61 1.99
N GLU A 627 -24.43 -3.81 2.57
CA GLU A 627 -24.73 -3.82 4.01
C GLU A 627 -25.16 -5.20 4.54
N TYR A 628 -25.95 -5.94 3.77
CA TYR A 628 -26.39 -7.29 4.15
C TYR A 628 -25.21 -8.28 4.13
N PHE A 629 -24.34 -8.20 3.12
CA PHE A 629 -23.15 -9.04 3.08
C PHE A 629 -22.12 -8.64 4.13
N MET A 630 -22.01 -7.36 4.48
CA MET A 630 -21.17 -6.88 5.59
C MET A 630 -21.69 -7.38 6.95
N GLN A 631 -23.01 -7.41 7.15
CA GLN A 631 -23.62 -8.03 8.33
C GLN A 631 -23.22 -9.50 8.45
N LEU A 632 -23.31 -10.27 7.36
CA LEU A 632 -22.90 -11.67 7.34
C LEU A 632 -21.40 -11.83 7.57
N ALA A 633 -20.54 -11.03 6.92
CA ALA A 633 -19.09 -11.10 7.12
C ALA A 633 -18.69 -10.80 8.56
N THR A 634 -19.35 -9.82 9.18
CA THR A 634 -19.12 -9.44 10.58
C THR A 634 -19.58 -10.53 11.55
N ARG A 635 -20.82 -11.02 11.36
CA ARG A 635 -21.46 -11.95 12.30
C ARG A 635 -21.01 -13.39 12.11
N GLU A 636 -20.85 -13.87 10.89
CA GLU A 636 -20.49 -15.26 10.58
C GLU A 636 -18.98 -15.48 10.60
N ALA A 637 -18.18 -14.52 10.13
CA ALA A 637 -16.73 -14.65 10.04
C ALA A 637 -15.95 -13.78 11.04
N GLY A 638 -16.63 -13.02 11.90
CA GLY A 638 -16.00 -12.21 12.94
C GLY A 638 -15.22 -11.00 12.43
N LYS A 639 -15.51 -10.52 11.21
CA LYS A 639 -14.77 -9.41 10.59
C LYS A 639 -15.17 -8.05 11.15
N SER A 640 -14.20 -7.19 11.45
CA SER A 640 -14.47 -5.79 11.77
C SER A 640 -15.12 -5.07 10.57
N ILE A 641 -15.77 -3.93 10.83
CA ILE A 641 -16.39 -3.11 9.77
C ILE A 641 -15.41 -2.80 8.62
N PRO A 642 -14.16 -2.34 8.85
CA PRO A 642 -13.19 -2.12 7.77
C PRO A 642 -12.85 -3.39 6.98
N ASP A 643 -12.76 -4.54 7.67
CA ASP A 643 -12.47 -5.82 7.03
C ASP A 643 -13.64 -6.34 6.19
N ALA A 644 -14.89 -6.08 6.62
CA ALA A 644 -16.09 -6.38 5.87
C ALA A 644 -16.20 -5.52 4.60
N ILE A 645 -15.91 -4.21 4.70
CA ILE A 645 -15.83 -3.32 3.53
C ILE A 645 -14.82 -3.86 2.51
N ALA A 646 -13.60 -4.17 2.96
CA ALA A 646 -12.54 -4.67 2.10
C ALA A 646 -12.94 -5.99 1.40
N GLU A 647 -13.60 -6.90 2.11
CA GLU A 647 -14.06 -8.17 1.54
C GLU A 647 -15.14 -7.99 0.46
N ILE A 648 -16.13 -7.13 0.70
CA ILE A 648 -17.19 -6.90 -0.28
C ILE A 648 -16.59 -6.24 -1.53
N ARG A 649 -15.67 -5.28 -1.36
CA ARG A 649 -14.98 -4.63 -2.48
C ARG A 649 -14.15 -5.62 -3.29
N GLU A 650 -13.37 -6.48 -2.64
CA GLU A 650 -12.57 -7.50 -3.31
C GLU A 650 -13.45 -8.48 -4.11
N ALA A 651 -14.60 -8.89 -3.56
CA ALA A 651 -15.57 -9.75 -4.26
C ALA A 651 -16.15 -9.09 -5.52
N VAL A 652 -16.54 -7.81 -5.42
CA VAL A 652 -17.02 -7.00 -6.55
C VAL A 652 -15.94 -6.85 -7.62
N ASP A 653 -14.71 -6.56 -7.21
CA ASP A 653 -13.58 -6.41 -8.13
C ASP A 653 -13.25 -7.73 -8.86
N PHE A 654 -13.33 -8.89 -8.20
CA PHE A 654 -13.17 -10.19 -8.88
C PHE A 654 -14.21 -10.41 -9.99
N LEU A 655 -15.49 -10.13 -9.69
CA LEU A 655 -16.57 -10.27 -10.66
C LEU A 655 -16.34 -9.39 -11.89
N ARG A 656 -16.01 -8.11 -11.68
CA ARG A 656 -15.73 -7.16 -12.75
C ARG A 656 -14.45 -7.49 -13.52
N TYR A 657 -13.39 -7.86 -12.81
CA TYR A 657 -12.10 -8.17 -13.43
C TYR A 657 -12.21 -9.40 -14.35
N TYR A 658 -12.78 -10.50 -13.87
CA TYR A 658 -12.91 -11.71 -14.69
C TYR A 658 -13.96 -11.57 -15.80
N ALA A 659 -14.96 -10.71 -15.65
CA ALA A 659 -15.86 -10.35 -16.76
C ALA A 659 -15.10 -9.73 -17.94
N VAL A 660 -14.10 -8.89 -17.65
CA VAL A 660 -13.23 -8.28 -18.67
C VAL A 660 -12.24 -9.30 -19.22
N GLU A 661 -11.46 -9.95 -18.36
CA GLU A 661 -10.39 -10.89 -18.77
C GLU A 661 -10.91 -12.09 -19.59
N ALA A 662 -12.18 -12.49 -19.40
CA ALA A 662 -12.79 -13.57 -20.18
C ALA A 662 -12.74 -13.33 -21.70
N HIS A 663 -12.70 -12.07 -22.15
CA HIS A 663 -12.66 -11.72 -23.58
C HIS A 663 -11.34 -12.10 -24.24
N ALA A 664 -10.25 -12.25 -23.47
CA ALA A 664 -8.94 -12.65 -23.98
C ALA A 664 -8.79 -14.17 -24.15
N LEU A 665 -9.76 -14.96 -23.67
CA LEU A 665 -9.71 -16.41 -23.71
C LEU A 665 -9.95 -16.96 -25.11
N THR A 666 -9.14 -17.95 -25.51
CA THR A 666 -9.23 -18.61 -26.83
C THR A 666 -9.37 -20.13 -26.76
N GLY A 667 -9.08 -20.76 -25.62
CA GLY A 667 -9.18 -22.20 -25.44
C GLY A 667 -10.60 -22.72 -25.13
N GLU A 668 -10.73 -24.04 -25.02
CA GLU A 668 -11.97 -24.69 -24.57
C GLU A 668 -12.04 -24.75 -23.04
N PRO A 669 -13.23 -24.57 -22.42
CA PRO A 669 -13.42 -24.81 -20.99
C PRO A 669 -13.09 -26.25 -20.60
N LEU A 670 -12.68 -26.46 -19.34
CA LEU A 670 -12.42 -27.78 -18.77
C LEU A 670 -13.68 -28.66 -18.72
N GLY A 671 -14.81 -28.08 -18.32
CA GLY A 671 -16.05 -28.81 -18.05
C GLY A 671 -16.58 -28.48 -16.65
N VAL A 672 -16.69 -29.48 -15.77
CA VAL A 672 -17.12 -29.28 -14.38
C VAL A 672 -15.91 -29.01 -13.49
N VAL A 673 -15.95 -27.90 -12.76
CA VAL A 673 -14.90 -27.45 -11.84
C VAL A 673 -15.44 -27.40 -10.42
N VAL A 674 -14.67 -27.90 -9.46
CA VAL A 674 -14.98 -27.80 -8.03
C VAL A 674 -14.24 -26.61 -7.45
N CYS A 675 -14.96 -25.71 -6.77
CA CYS A 675 -14.38 -24.57 -6.06
C CYS A 675 -14.51 -24.82 -4.54
N ILE A 676 -13.37 -24.92 -3.85
CA ILE A 676 -13.29 -25.12 -2.40
C ILE A 676 -12.64 -23.88 -1.78
N SER A 677 -13.41 -23.13 -1.00
CA SER A 677 -12.98 -21.83 -0.44
C SER A 677 -12.79 -21.89 1.08
N PRO A 678 -11.97 -20.99 1.65
CA PRO A 678 -11.69 -20.93 3.07
C PRO A 678 -12.72 -20.05 3.81
N TRP A 679 -12.68 -20.09 5.14
CA TRP A 679 -13.56 -19.31 6.02
C TRP A 679 -13.11 -17.87 6.25
N ASN A 680 -11.84 -17.54 5.95
CA ASN A 680 -11.26 -16.26 6.32
C ASN A 680 -11.50 -15.13 5.30
N PHE A 681 -11.86 -15.49 4.07
CA PHE A 681 -12.44 -14.61 3.04
C PHE A 681 -13.64 -15.33 2.42
N PRO A 682 -14.70 -15.51 3.21
CA PRO A 682 -15.81 -16.39 2.88
C PRO A 682 -16.67 -15.90 1.72
N LEU A 683 -16.57 -14.63 1.35
CA LEU A 683 -17.21 -14.04 0.17
C LEU A 683 -16.19 -13.77 -0.95
N ALA A 684 -15.09 -13.07 -0.67
CA ALA A 684 -14.18 -12.58 -1.71
C ALA A 684 -13.47 -13.72 -2.44
N ILE A 685 -12.81 -14.64 -1.72
CA ILE A 685 -12.15 -15.79 -2.34
C ILE A 685 -13.19 -16.76 -2.92
N PHE A 686 -14.32 -16.96 -2.23
CA PHE A 686 -15.41 -17.78 -2.75
C PHE A 686 -15.89 -17.31 -4.13
N LEU A 687 -16.27 -16.02 -4.24
CA LEU A 687 -16.69 -15.43 -5.51
C LEU A 687 -15.54 -15.32 -6.51
N GLY A 688 -14.31 -15.07 -6.07
CA GLY A 688 -13.13 -15.07 -6.94
C GLY A 688 -12.92 -16.41 -7.65
N GLN A 689 -13.01 -17.53 -6.92
CA GLN A 689 -12.89 -18.87 -7.51
C GLN A 689 -14.08 -19.20 -8.42
N VAL A 690 -15.30 -18.98 -7.93
CA VAL A 690 -16.55 -19.33 -8.63
C VAL A 690 -16.70 -18.52 -9.92
N SER A 691 -16.53 -17.20 -9.84
CA SER A 691 -16.67 -16.31 -11.00
C SER A 691 -15.60 -16.56 -12.05
N ALA A 692 -14.36 -16.88 -11.66
CA ALA A 692 -13.31 -17.26 -12.61
C ALA A 692 -13.68 -18.52 -13.42
N ALA A 693 -14.17 -19.57 -12.75
CA ALA A 693 -14.58 -20.80 -13.41
C ALA A 693 -15.78 -20.57 -14.34
N LEU A 694 -16.76 -19.79 -13.90
CA LEU A 694 -17.91 -19.39 -14.73
C LEU A 694 -17.48 -18.54 -15.94
N ALA A 695 -16.61 -17.55 -15.74
CA ALA A 695 -16.08 -16.68 -16.78
C ALA A 695 -15.35 -17.48 -17.88
N ALA A 696 -14.60 -18.51 -17.49
CA ALA A 696 -13.92 -19.42 -18.41
C ALA A 696 -14.86 -20.42 -19.13
N GLY A 697 -16.15 -20.45 -18.80
CA GLY A 697 -17.16 -21.30 -19.45
C GLY A 697 -17.38 -22.66 -18.79
N ASN A 698 -16.94 -22.84 -17.54
CA ASN A 698 -17.11 -24.07 -16.77
C ASN A 698 -18.42 -24.06 -15.97
N ALA A 699 -18.96 -25.25 -15.69
CA ALA A 699 -19.96 -25.41 -14.62
C ALA A 699 -19.23 -25.61 -13.28
N VAL A 700 -19.85 -25.15 -12.19
CA VAL A 700 -19.19 -25.01 -10.89
C VAL A 700 -19.95 -25.78 -9.81
N LEU A 701 -19.19 -26.53 -9.02
CA LEU A 701 -19.62 -27.15 -7.77
C LEU A 701 -18.92 -26.41 -6.63
N ALA A 702 -19.64 -25.54 -5.93
CA ALA A 702 -19.09 -24.67 -4.91
C ALA A 702 -19.25 -25.29 -3.52
N LYS A 703 -18.12 -25.54 -2.85
CA LYS A 703 -18.04 -26.08 -1.48
C LYS A 703 -17.38 -25.03 -0.58
N PRO A 704 -18.13 -24.30 0.26
CA PRO A 704 -17.55 -23.33 1.19
C PRO A 704 -16.89 -24.02 2.39
N ALA A 705 -16.16 -23.26 3.20
CA ALA A 705 -15.77 -23.69 4.54
C ALA A 705 -17.01 -23.90 5.43
N GLU A 706 -16.91 -24.83 6.38
CA GLU A 706 -18.01 -25.20 7.28
C GLU A 706 -18.35 -24.12 8.31
N GLN A 707 -17.39 -23.23 8.60
CA GLN A 707 -17.58 -22.10 9.52
C GLN A 707 -18.40 -20.95 8.91
N THR A 708 -18.39 -20.80 7.59
CA THR A 708 -19.00 -19.64 6.90
C THR A 708 -19.92 -20.00 5.73
N PRO A 709 -20.92 -20.89 5.91
CA PRO A 709 -21.69 -21.39 4.78
C PRO A 709 -22.87 -20.47 4.39
N ILE A 710 -23.37 -19.59 5.27
CA ILE A 710 -24.54 -18.74 4.98
C ILE A 710 -24.18 -17.63 3.98
N ILE A 711 -23.06 -16.95 4.18
CA ILE A 711 -22.61 -15.89 3.25
C ILE A 711 -22.34 -16.46 1.85
N ALA A 712 -21.78 -17.67 1.76
CA ALA A 712 -21.54 -18.36 0.50
C ALA A 712 -22.86 -18.79 -0.18
N HIS A 713 -23.85 -19.26 0.59
CA HIS A 713 -25.18 -19.59 0.08
C HIS A 713 -25.86 -18.35 -0.53
N GLU A 714 -25.83 -17.22 0.17
CA GLU A 714 -26.43 -15.97 -0.32
C GLU A 714 -25.70 -15.45 -1.56
N ALA A 715 -24.37 -15.63 -1.64
CA ALA A 715 -23.61 -15.32 -2.85
C ALA A 715 -24.02 -16.18 -4.05
N VAL A 716 -24.27 -17.48 -3.87
CA VAL A 716 -24.76 -18.36 -4.95
C VAL A 716 -26.15 -17.95 -5.41
N LYS A 717 -27.06 -17.62 -4.48
CA LYS A 717 -28.38 -17.10 -4.83
C LYS A 717 -28.29 -15.81 -5.62
N LEU A 718 -27.42 -14.89 -5.21
CA LEU A 718 -27.17 -13.65 -5.94
C LEU A 718 -26.68 -13.92 -7.37
N LEU A 719 -25.76 -14.87 -7.57
CA LEU A 719 -25.30 -15.26 -8.91
C LEU A 719 -26.43 -15.85 -9.77
N HIS A 720 -27.33 -16.65 -9.19
CA HIS A 720 -28.50 -17.13 -9.91
C HIS A 720 -29.45 -16.01 -10.32
N GLU A 721 -29.75 -15.08 -9.39
CA GLU A 721 -30.58 -13.91 -9.67
C GLU A 721 -29.95 -13.01 -10.75
N ALA A 722 -28.62 -12.90 -10.79
CA ALA A 722 -27.89 -12.15 -11.82
C ALA A 722 -27.93 -12.81 -13.21
N GLY A 723 -28.26 -14.11 -13.28
CA GLY A 723 -28.47 -14.84 -14.53
C GLY A 723 -27.63 -16.10 -14.72
N VAL A 724 -26.86 -16.54 -13.72
CA VAL A 724 -26.14 -17.83 -13.80
C VAL A 724 -27.17 -18.98 -13.71
N PRO A 725 -27.27 -19.86 -14.73
CA PRO A 725 -28.27 -20.92 -14.71
C PRO A 725 -28.09 -21.88 -13.53
N THR A 726 -29.19 -22.35 -12.96
CA THR A 726 -29.19 -23.23 -11.78
C THR A 726 -28.50 -24.56 -12.00
N GLY A 727 -28.56 -25.11 -13.21
CA GLY A 727 -27.83 -26.31 -13.58
C GLY A 727 -26.31 -26.10 -13.73
N VAL A 728 -25.84 -24.85 -13.83
CA VAL A 728 -24.42 -24.50 -14.06
C VAL A 728 -23.68 -24.26 -12.75
N LEU A 729 -24.33 -23.70 -11.73
CA LEU A 729 -23.73 -23.42 -10.43
C LEU A 729 -24.50 -24.16 -9.33
N HIS A 730 -23.80 -24.98 -8.56
CA HIS A 730 -24.38 -25.74 -7.43
C HIS A 730 -23.66 -25.38 -6.13
N PHE A 731 -24.41 -25.33 -5.04
CA PHE A 731 -23.90 -25.07 -3.69
C PHE A 731 -23.98 -26.33 -2.83
N LEU A 732 -22.85 -26.75 -2.27
CA LEU A 732 -22.71 -28.01 -1.53
C LEU A 732 -22.02 -27.75 -0.17
N PRO A 733 -22.76 -27.32 0.87
CA PRO A 733 -22.21 -27.11 2.20
C PRO A 733 -21.90 -28.46 2.86
N GLY A 734 -20.84 -28.54 3.66
CA GLY A 734 -20.43 -29.77 4.35
C GLY A 734 -18.94 -29.77 4.68
N ASP A 735 -18.46 -30.86 5.27
CA ASP A 735 -17.06 -30.98 5.64
C ASP A 735 -16.16 -31.43 4.46
N GLY A 736 -14.85 -31.49 4.71
CA GLY A 736 -13.88 -32.00 3.73
C GLY A 736 -14.11 -33.47 3.37
N PRO A 737 -14.15 -34.41 4.34
CA PRO A 737 -14.25 -35.84 4.06
C PRO A 737 -15.55 -36.31 3.39
N SER A 738 -16.71 -35.79 3.80
CA SER A 738 -18.03 -36.25 3.35
C SER A 738 -18.51 -35.57 2.06
N VAL A 739 -18.07 -34.34 1.78
CA VAL A 739 -18.45 -33.59 0.57
C VAL A 739 -17.26 -33.32 -0.34
N GLY A 740 -16.19 -32.72 0.18
CA GLY A 740 -15.00 -32.35 -0.60
C GLY A 740 -14.29 -33.55 -1.26
N GLY A 741 -14.05 -34.61 -0.49
CA GLY A 741 -13.42 -35.85 -0.98
C GLY A 741 -14.20 -36.50 -2.13
N PRO A 742 -15.51 -36.77 -1.97
CA PRO A 742 -16.35 -37.28 -3.05
C PRO A 742 -16.40 -36.40 -4.30
N LEU A 743 -16.44 -35.07 -4.15
CA LEU A 743 -16.36 -34.14 -5.27
C LEU A 743 -15.05 -34.32 -6.06
N VAL A 744 -13.93 -34.30 -5.35
CA VAL A 744 -12.59 -34.45 -5.95
C VAL A 744 -12.42 -35.81 -6.63
N LYS A 745 -13.07 -36.87 -6.16
CA LYS A 745 -12.99 -38.22 -6.75
C LYS A 745 -13.98 -38.46 -7.91
N ASN A 746 -15.04 -37.66 -8.06
CA ASN A 746 -16.11 -37.90 -9.03
C ASN A 746 -15.62 -37.77 -10.51
N PRO A 747 -15.81 -38.77 -11.39
CA PRO A 747 -15.22 -38.78 -12.75
C PRO A 747 -15.65 -37.62 -13.68
N LEU A 748 -16.76 -36.94 -13.38
CA LEU A 748 -17.26 -35.80 -14.14
C LEU A 748 -16.46 -34.51 -13.87
N VAL A 749 -15.80 -34.40 -12.72
CA VAL A 749 -15.00 -33.23 -12.35
C VAL A 749 -13.67 -33.23 -13.10
N LYS A 750 -13.39 -32.12 -13.80
CA LYS A 750 -12.21 -31.89 -14.65
C LYS A 750 -11.24 -30.84 -14.11
N GLY A 751 -11.57 -30.17 -13.00
CA GLY A 751 -10.65 -29.26 -12.33
C GLY A 751 -11.06 -28.97 -10.89
N VAL A 752 -10.09 -28.57 -10.08
CA VAL A 752 -10.29 -28.13 -8.71
C VAL A 752 -9.57 -26.80 -8.52
N VAL A 753 -10.30 -25.82 -8.00
CA VAL A 753 -9.77 -24.56 -7.48
C VAL A 753 -9.91 -24.61 -5.96
N PHE A 754 -8.79 -24.61 -5.25
CA PHE A 754 -8.73 -24.79 -3.81
C PHE A 754 -7.97 -23.62 -3.18
N THR A 755 -8.50 -23.12 -2.06
CA THR A 755 -7.74 -22.24 -1.17
C THR A 755 -7.91 -22.71 0.28
N GLY A 756 -6.80 -22.96 0.96
CA GLY A 756 -6.78 -23.52 2.31
C GLY A 756 -5.39 -23.98 2.75
N SER A 757 -5.29 -25.01 3.58
CA SER A 757 -3.98 -25.47 4.08
C SER A 757 -3.18 -26.27 3.05
N THR A 758 -1.85 -26.22 3.18
CA THR A 758 -0.92 -26.97 2.30
C THR A 758 -1.15 -28.48 2.39
N GLU A 759 -1.48 -28.99 3.58
CA GLU A 759 -1.77 -30.40 3.83
C GLU A 759 -3.00 -30.87 3.04
N VAL A 760 -4.09 -30.08 3.05
CA VAL A 760 -5.31 -30.41 2.32
C VAL A 760 -5.09 -30.30 0.81
N ALA A 761 -4.33 -29.30 0.34
CA ALA A 761 -3.96 -29.21 -1.08
C ALA A 761 -3.22 -30.48 -1.57
N GLN A 762 -2.29 -31.02 -0.78
CA GLN A 762 -1.60 -32.28 -1.09
C GLN A 762 -2.54 -33.49 -1.07
N ILE A 763 -3.52 -33.53 -0.16
CA ILE A 763 -4.56 -34.58 -0.14
C ILE A 763 -5.39 -34.52 -1.43
N ILE A 764 -5.83 -33.33 -1.85
CA ILE A 764 -6.60 -33.12 -3.09
C ILE A 764 -5.78 -33.57 -4.30
N ASN A 765 -4.51 -33.14 -4.38
CA ASN A 765 -3.62 -33.51 -5.49
C ASN A 765 -3.49 -35.04 -5.62
N ARG A 766 -3.22 -35.75 -4.51
CA ARG A 766 -3.15 -37.21 -4.49
C ARG A 766 -4.47 -37.85 -4.90
N ALA A 767 -5.59 -37.36 -4.37
CA ALA A 767 -6.91 -37.90 -4.68
C ALA A 767 -7.28 -37.76 -6.16
N LEU A 768 -6.90 -36.65 -6.83
CA LEU A 768 -7.09 -36.48 -8.27
C LEU A 768 -6.31 -37.55 -9.05
N ILE A 769 -5.04 -37.73 -8.73
CA ILE A 769 -4.17 -38.67 -9.44
C ILE A 769 -4.56 -40.14 -9.18
N ASP A 770 -4.85 -40.51 -7.92
CA ASP A 770 -5.28 -41.85 -7.55
C ASP A 770 -6.64 -42.23 -8.18
N SER A 771 -7.45 -41.23 -8.52
CA SER A 771 -8.72 -41.40 -9.25
C SER A 771 -8.54 -41.44 -10.78
N GLY A 772 -7.30 -41.48 -11.28
CA GLY A 772 -6.96 -41.53 -12.70
C GLY A 772 -7.17 -40.21 -13.45
N LYS A 773 -7.33 -39.08 -12.75
CA LYS A 773 -7.60 -37.76 -13.35
C LYS A 773 -6.33 -36.99 -13.65
N THR A 774 -5.48 -37.57 -14.49
CA THR A 774 -4.15 -37.03 -14.82
C THR A 774 -4.16 -35.74 -15.62
N ASP A 775 -5.29 -35.42 -16.25
CA ASP A 775 -5.49 -34.19 -17.02
C ASP A 775 -6.33 -33.13 -16.27
N ALA A 776 -6.70 -33.38 -15.01
CA ALA A 776 -7.47 -32.41 -14.24
C ALA A 776 -6.60 -31.21 -13.83
N ALA A 777 -7.14 -30.00 -13.98
CA ALA A 777 -6.49 -28.80 -13.47
C ALA A 777 -6.56 -28.76 -11.94
N LEU A 778 -5.48 -28.34 -11.29
CA LEU A 778 -5.46 -28.02 -9.87
C LEU A 778 -4.83 -26.64 -9.70
N ILE A 779 -5.63 -25.68 -9.22
CA ILE A 779 -5.14 -24.41 -8.68
C ILE A 779 -5.28 -24.54 -7.17
N ALA A 780 -4.16 -24.50 -6.45
CA ALA A 780 -4.14 -24.59 -5.01
C ALA A 780 -3.35 -23.41 -4.42
N GLU A 781 -4.07 -22.48 -3.80
CA GLU A 781 -3.48 -21.35 -3.06
C GLU A 781 -3.51 -21.68 -1.56
N THR A 782 -2.39 -21.47 -0.87
CA THR A 782 -2.20 -21.96 0.50
C THR A 782 -1.47 -20.95 1.38
N GLY A 783 -1.12 -21.33 2.61
CA GLY A 783 -0.59 -20.45 3.65
C GLY A 783 0.85 -19.97 3.45
N GLY A 784 1.35 -19.21 4.43
CA GLY A 784 2.70 -18.63 4.38
C GLY A 784 3.26 -18.25 5.75
N ILE A 785 4.57 -18.45 5.95
CA ILE A 785 5.33 -17.77 7.01
C ILE A 785 5.84 -16.45 6.41
N ASN A 786 4.96 -15.45 6.36
CA ASN A 786 5.26 -14.18 5.72
C ASN A 786 6.13 -13.31 6.61
N ALA A 787 7.16 -12.71 6.01
CA ALA A 787 8.11 -11.88 6.72
C ALA A 787 7.95 -10.40 6.36
N MET A 788 8.45 -9.52 7.22
CA MET A 788 8.73 -8.13 6.91
C MET A 788 10.19 -7.81 7.29
N ILE A 789 10.96 -7.22 6.38
CA ILE A 789 12.33 -6.78 6.64
C ILE A 789 12.31 -5.28 6.93
N VAL A 790 12.91 -4.86 8.05
CA VAL A 790 13.03 -3.46 8.46
C VAL A 790 14.51 -3.15 8.68
N ASP A 791 15.10 -2.34 7.80
CA ASP A 791 16.47 -1.85 7.98
C ASP A 791 16.52 -0.55 8.80
N SER A 792 17.74 -0.06 9.09
CA SER A 792 17.95 1.13 9.90
C SER A 792 17.60 2.47 9.22
N THR A 793 17.33 2.48 7.91
CA THR A 793 16.88 3.67 7.17
C THR A 793 15.35 3.84 7.20
N ALA A 794 14.62 2.79 7.58
CA ALA A 794 13.18 2.81 7.67
C ALA A 794 12.67 3.89 8.65
N LEU A 795 11.54 4.51 8.30
CA LEU A 795 10.79 5.31 9.27
C LEU A 795 10.03 4.36 10.21
N LEU A 796 10.49 4.23 11.46
CA LEU A 796 9.94 3.25 12.41
C LEU A 796 8.45 3.46 12.68
N GLU A 797 7.99 4.70 12.69
CA GLU A 797 6.60 5.11 12.84
C GLU A 797 5.71 4.49 11.73
N GLN A 798 6.19 4.50 10.48
CA GLN A 798 5.51 3.83 9.36
C GLN A 798 5.64 2.32 9.47
N ALA A 799 6.84 1.80 9.73
CA ALA A 799 7.10 0.37 9.81
C ALA A 799 6.26 -0.31 10.91
N VAL A 800 6.17 0.28 12.11
CA VAL A 800 5.38 -0.27 13.21
C VAL A 800 3.88 -0.23 12.89
N ARG A 801 3.36 0.87 12.34
CA ARG A 801 1.95 0.93 11.89
C ARG A 801 1.64 -0.16 10.87
N ASP A 802 2.53 -0.35 9.91
CA ASP A 802 2.36 -1.32 8.83
C ASP A 802 2.54 -2.77 9.32
N VAL A 803 3.39 -3.01 10.33
CA VAL A 803 3.51 -4.29 11.05
C VAL A 803 2.25 -4.58 11.85
N VAL A 804 1.74 -3.63 12.64
CA VAL A 804 0.55 -3.82 13.49
C VAL A 804 -0.66 -4.19 12.62
N SER A 805 -0.91 -3.43 11.55
CA SER A 805 -1.99 -3.76 10.60
C SER A 805 -1.75 -5.12 9.93
N SER A 806 -0.54 -5.39 9.42
CA SER A 806 -0.24 -6.65 8.73
C SER A 806 -0.32 -7.88 9.66
N ALA A 807 0.00 -7.76 10.94
CA ALA A 807 0.05 -8.89 11.87
C ALA A 807 -1.28 -9.16 12.58
N PHE A 808 -2.03 -8.11 12.92
CA PHE A 808 -3.14 -8.21 13.87
C PHE A 808 -4.52 -7.87 13.29
N GLN A 809 -4.60 -7.18 12.15
CA GLN A 809 -5.87 -6.96 11.46
C GLN A 809 -6.53 -8.31 11.13
N SER A 810 -7.87 -8.39 11.27
CA SER A 810 -8.63 -9.64 11.16
C SER A 810 -8.16 -10.74 12.14
N ALA A 811 -7.65 -10.36 13.32
CA ALA A 811 -7.01 -11.26 14.27
C ALA A 811 -5.85 -12.09 13.65
N GLY A 812 -5.15 -11.52 12.68
CA GLY A 812 -4.07 -12.22 11.97
C GLY A 812 -4.56 -13.38 11.09
N GLN A 813 -5.86 -13.50 10.82
CA GLN A 813 -6.46 -14.58 10.03
C GLN A 813 -6.44 -14.29 8.52
N ARG A 814 -5.35 -13.68 8.03
CA ARG A 814 -5.09 -13.48 6.59
C ARG A 814 -3.94 -14.37 6.19
N CYS A 815 -4.03 -15.00 5.01
CA CYS A 815 -2.89 -15.76 4.47
C CYS A 815 -1.68 -14.84 4.22
N SER A 816 -1.88 -13.55 3.98
CA SER A 816 -0.86 -12.51 3.84
C SER A 816 -0.39 -11.87 5.15
N ALA A 817 -0.93 -12.28 6.31
CA ALA A 817 -0.59 -11.63 7.58
C ALA A 817 0.91 -11.79 7.91
N CYS A 818 1.50 -10.74 8.50
CA CYS A 818 2.90 -10.76 8.94
C CYS A 818 3.07 -11.72 10.11
N ARG A 819 3.90 -12.75 9.92
CA ARG A 819 4.21 -13.76 10.93
C ARG A 819 5.56 -13.47 11.61
N LEU A 820 6.47 -12.83 10.88
CA LEU A 820 7.85 -12.61 11.28
C LEU A 820 8.34 -11.22 10.85
N VAL A 821 8.89 -10.44 11.76
CA VAL A 821 9.66 -9.24 11.44
C VAL A 821 11.15 -9.54 11.59
N CYS A 822 11.92 -9.30 10.54
CA CYS A 822 13.38 -9.27 10.58
C CYS A 822 13.80 -7.80 10.70
N VAL A 823 14.26 -7.37 11.87
CA VAL A 823 14.62 -5.98 12.14
C VAL A 823 16.13 -5.85 12.34
N GLN A 824 16.74 -4.82 11.77
CA GLN A 824 18.18 -4.57 11.94
C GLN A 824 18.48 -4.25 13.41
N GLU A 825 19.55 -4.85 13.95
CA GLU A 825 19.94 -4.78 15.36
C GLU A 825 20.02 -3.33 15.87
N ASP A 826 20.54 -2.41 15.06
CA ASP A 826 20.75 -1.00 15.40
C ASP A 826 19.47 -0.21 15.73
N VAL A 827 18.31 -0.68 15.27
CA VAL A 827 17.00 -0.03 15.49
C VAL A 827 16.00 -0.94 16.21
N ALA A 828 16.37 -2.18 16.51
CA ALA A 828 15.47 -3.20 17.02
C ALA A 828 14.85 -2.86 18.39
N ASP A 829 15.62 -2.26 19.31
CA ASP A 829 15.10 -1.90 20.63
C ASP A 829 14.02 -0.82 20.55
N ARG A 830 14.29 0.26 19.81
CA ARG A 830 13.32 1.33 19.58
C ARG A 830 12.10 0.83 18.81
N PHE A 831 12.32 -0.05 17.82
CA PHE A 831 11.23 -0.70 17.11
C PHE A 831 10.34 -1.52 18.06
N ASN A 832 10.94 -2.35 18.92
CA ASN A 832 10.21 -3.17 19.88
C ASN A 832 9.44 -2.32 20.92
N GLU A 833 10.03 -1.22 21.39
CA GLU A 833 9.37 -0.27 22.29
C GLU A 833 8.14 0.37 21.64
N MET A 834 8.28 0.89 20.41
CA MET A 834 7.18 1.50 19.69
C MET A 834 6.11 0.48 19.30
N LEU A 835 6.50 -0.75 18.92
CA LEU A 835 5.59 -1.86 18.66
C LEU A 835 4.79 -2.21 19.92
N ALA A 836 5.44 -2.32 21.07
CA ALA A 836 4.77 -2.57 22.35
C ALA A 836 3.75 -1.47 22.69
N GLY A 837 4.15 -0.20 22.52
CA GLY A 837 3.25 0.93 22.75
C GLY A 837 2.06 0.95 21.78
N ALA A 838 2.27 0.69 20.49
CA ALA A 838 1.18 0.61 19.51
C ALA A 838 0.23 -0.57 19.79
N MET A 839 0.76 -1.71 20.22
CA MET A 839 -0.05 -2.87 20.63
C MET A 839 -0.91 -2.58 21.87
N ALA A 840 -0.44 -1.73 22.79
CA ALA A 840 -1.20 -1.32 23.97
C ALA A 840 -2.46 -0.52 23.62
N GLU A 841 -2.52 0.07 22.42
CA GLU A 841 -3.64 0.89 21.95
C GLU A 841 -4.71 0.11 21.17
N LEU A 842 -4.52 -1.19 20.97
CA LEU A 842 -5.48 -2.04 20.26
C LEU A 842 -6.68 -2.37 21.15
N ALA A 843 -7.88 -2.24 20.60
CA ALA A 843 -9.13 -2.67 21.21
C ALA A 843 -9.53 -4.04 20.67
N ILE A 844 -9.68 -5.02 21.57
CA ILE A 844 -10.13 -6.38 21.25
C ILE A 844 -11.58 -6.52 21.73
N GLY A 845 -12.50 -6.94 20.85
CA GLY A 845 -13.91 -7.02 21.24
C GLY A 845 -14.86 -7.35 20.09
N ASP A 846 -16.12 -6.96 20.26
CA ASP A 846 -17.18 -7.23 19.28
C ASP A 846 -16.87 -6.56 17.93
N PRO A 847 -16.75 -7.33 16.83
CA PRO A 847 -16.41 -6.80 15.51
C PRO A 847 -17.49 -5.86 14.91
N ALA A 848 -18.72 -5.90 15.42
CA ALA A 848 -19.79 -4.97 15.03
C ALA A 848 -19.63 -3.56 15.65
N THR A 849 -18.67 -3.39 16.56
CA THR A 849 -18.35 -2.09 17.16
C THR A 849 -17.21 -1.43 16.38
N LEU A 850 -17.42 -0.21 15.86
CA LEU A 850 -16.39 0.52 15.10
C LEU A 850 -15.10 0.79 15.91
N ALA A 851 -15.23 0.87 17.24
CA ALA A 851 -14.10 1.01 18.15
C ALA A 851 -13.26 -0.26 18.33
N THR A 852 -13.65 -1.40 17.75
CA THR A 852 -12.89 -2.66 17.80
C THR A 852 -11.84 -2.72 16.69
N ASP A 853 -10.59 -3.00 17.04
CA ASP A 853 -9.51 -3.23 16.07
C ASP A 853 -9.34 -4.71 15.72
N VAL A 854 -9.53 -5.58 16.71
CA VAL A 854 -9.29 -7.02 16.60
C VAL A 854 -10.54 -7.78 17.07
N GLY A 855 -11.16 -8.50 16.12
CA GLY A 855 -12.30 -9.38 16.37
C GLY A 855 -11.88 -10.77 16.90
N PRO A 856 -12.81 -11.74 16.95
CA PRO A 856 -12.54 -13.10 17.38
C PRO A 856 -11.72 -13.88 16.35
N VAL A 857 -11.10 -14.98 16.81
CA VAL A 857 -10.70 -16.07 15.92
C VAL A 857 -11.91 -16.94 15.59
N ILE A 858 -11.88 -17.65 14.46
CA ILE A 858 -13.09 -18.23 13.85
C ILE A 858 -13.80 -19.29 14.72
N ASP A 859 -13.06 -20.10 15.46
CA ASP A 859 -13.63 -21.18 16.28
C ASP A 859 -12.71 -21.58 17.44
N ALA A 860 -13.18 -22.52 18.26
CA ALA A 860 -12.47 -23.00 19.44
C ALA A 860 -11.22 -23.84 19.11
N GLU A 861 -11.19 -24.51 17.95
CA GLU A 861 -10.02 -25.30 17.52
C GLU A 861 -8.87 -24.38 17.11
N ALA A 862 -9.17 -23.32 16.36
CA ALA A 862 -8.23 -22.26 16.04
C ALA A 862 -7.69 -21.61 17.32
N MET A 863 -8.59 -21.25 18.25
CA MET A 863 -8.22 -20.68 19.56
C MET A 863 -7.24 -21.58 20.32
N ALA A 864 -7.58 -22.86 20.50
CA ALA A 864 -6.73 -23.81 21.23
C ALA A 864 -5.35 -24.02 20.57
N THR A 865 -5.31 -24.04 19.23
CA THR A 865 -4.06 -24.17 18.47
C THR A 865 -3.15 -22.97 18.68
N ILE A 866 -3.72 -21.76 18.67
CA ILE A 866 -2.99 -20.52 18.88
C ILE A 866 -2.51 -20.42 20.33
N GLU A 867 -3.36 -20.71 21.32
CA GLU A 867 -3.00 -20.71 22.74
C GLU A 867 -1.85 -21.67 23.04
N ALA A 868 -1.88 -22.87 22.46
CA ALA A 868 -0.80 -23.84 22.62
C ALA A 868 0.55 -23.31 22.09
N HIS A 869 0.54 -22.61 20.96
CA HIS A 869 1.74 -21.98 20.42
C HIS A 869 2.23 -20.82 21.29
N VAL A 870 1.32 -19.96 21.76
CA VAL A 870 1.64 -18.87 22.68
C VAL A 870 2.26 -19.39 23.97
N ALA A 871 1.68 -20.44 24.57
CA ALA A 871 2.22 -21.07 25.78
C ALA A 871 3.59 -21.73 25.57
N ALA A 872 3.90 -22.18 24.35
CA ALA A 872 5.23 -22.66 23.99
C ALA A 872 6.23 -21.49 23.88
N MET A 873 5.85 -20.41 23.20
CA MET A 873 6.69 -19.22 23.03
C MET A 873 7.01 -18.52 24.35
N GLU A 874 6.08 -18.47 25.30
CA GLU A 874 6.33 -17.91 26.64
C GLU A 874 7.44 -18.64 27.40
N LYS A 875 7.74 -19.89 27.04
CA LYS A 875 8.82 -20.69 27.64
C LYS A 875 10.15 -20.57 26.91
N SER A 876 10.14 -20.22 25.62
CA SER A 876 11.30 -20.33 24.73
C SER A 876 11.74 -19.02 24.08
N ALA A 877 10.92 -17.98 24.11
CA ALA A 877 11.14 -16.70 23.46
C ALA A 877 10.94 -15.54 24.45
N LYS A 878 11.46 -14.36 24.10
CA LYS A 878 11.31 -13.16 24.94
C LYS A 878 10.02 -12.45 24.56
N LEU A 879 9.11 -12.27 25.52
CA LEU A 879 7.90 -11.47 25.29
C LEU A 879 8.28 -10.01 25.02
N ILE A 880 7.78 -9.44 23.91
CA ILE A 880 7.87 -8.01 23.62
C ILE A 880 6.68 -7.31 24.26
N ALA A 881 5.47 -7.73 23.89
CA ALA A 881 4.23 -7.19 24.43
C ALA A 881 3.06 -8.13 24.20
N ARG A 882 2.03 -7.94 25.02
CA ARG A 882 0.68 -8.47 24.83
C ARG A 882 -0.28 -7.29 24.86
N ALA A 883 -1.17 -7.20 23.87
CA ALA A 883 -2.20 -6.18 23.82
C ALA A 883 -3.18 -6.33 25.03
N PRO A 884 -4.01 -5.31 25.31
CA PRO A 884 -4.97 -5.37 26.41
C PRO A 884 -5.91 -6.58 26.35
N GLY A 885 -6.58 -6.86 27.46
CA GLY A 885 -7.62 -7.88 27.53
C GLY A 885 -8.81 -7.56 26.63
N VAL A 886 -9.61 -8.58 26.36
CA VAL A 886 -10.88 -8.44 25.63
C VAL A 886 -11.81 -7.52 26.39
N ALA A 887 -12.48 -6.59 25.69
CA ALA A 887 -13.45 -5.69 26.28
C ALA A 887 -14.57 -6.43 27.03
N ASP A 888 -15.04 -5.84 28.13
CA ASP A 888 -16.10 -6.42 28.97
C ASP A 888 -17.35 -6.76 28.14
N GLY A 889 -17.85 -7.99 28.30
CA GLY A 889 -19.10 -8.45 27.66
C GLY A 889 -18.92 -9.29 26.39
N ALA A 890 -17.73 -9.33 25.79
CA ALA A 890 -17.44 -10.26 24.70
C ALA A 890 -17.20 -11.69 25.25
N GLN A 891 -17.92 -12.70 24.75
CA GLN A 891 -17.92 -14.09 25.29
C GLN A 891 -17.50 -15.15 24.26
N GLY A 892 -16.94 -14.69 23.14
CA GLY A 892 -16.54 -15.52 22.01
C GLY A 892 -15.10 -16.06 22.09
N THR A 893 -14.62 -16.53 20.94
CA THR A 893 -13.28 -17.09 20.77
C THR A 893 -12.28 -15.98 20.47
N PHE A 894 -11.71 -15.35 21.49
CA PHE A 894 -10.79 -14.21 21.33
C PHE A 894 -9.36 -14.55 21.75
N ILE A 895 -8.38 -14.04 21.00
CA ILE A 895 -6.96 -14.07 21.36
C ILE A 895 -6.43 -12.65 21.34
N SER A 896 -5.94 -12.15 22.48
CA SER A 896 -5.24 -10.86 22.52
C SER A 896 -3.94 -10.94 21.70
N PRO A 897 -3.69 -9.97 20.79
CA PRO A 897 -2.44 -9.87 20.06
C PRO A 897 -1.20 -9.99 20.94
N VAL A 898 -0.21 -10.77 20.51
CA VAL A 898 1.02 -11.01 21.26
C VAL A 898 2.24 -11.03 20.32
N ALA A 899 3.34 -10.43 20.78
CA ALA A 899 4.59 -10.37 20.03
C ALA A 899 5.75 -10.95 20.85
N PHE A 900 6.55 -11.82 20.22
CA PHE A 900 7.73 -12.44 20.81
C PHE A 900 9.00 -12.15 20.00
N GLU A 901 10.09 -11.90 20.69
CA GLU A 901 11.43 -11.90 20.11
C GLU A 901 12.01 -13.33 20.15
N ILE A 902 12.32 -13.89 18.98
CA ILE A 902 12.86 -15.25 18.80
C ILE A 902 14.34 -15.20 18.39
N ALA A 903 15.07 -16.30 18.60
CA ALA A 903 16.51 -16.34 18.37
C ALA A 903 16.87 -16.47 16.89
N LYS A 904 16.12 -17.27 16.13
CA LYS A 904 16.39 -17.52 14.70
C LYS A 904 15.12 -17.74 13.92
N ILE A 905 15.16 -17.39 12.63
CA ILE A 905 14.05 -17.58 11.67
C ILE A 905 13.55 -19.03 11.66
N SER A 906 14.46 -20.00 11.79
CA SER A 906 14.13 -21.44 11.77
C SER A 906 13.46 -21.96 13.04
N ASP A 907 13.22 -21.12 14.05
CA ASP A 907 12.35 -21.47 15.18
C ASP A 907 10.86 -21.54 14.75
N LEU A 908 10.52 -20.93 13.61
CA LEU A 908 9.19 -21.01 13.00
C LEU A 908 9.16 -22.13 11.95
N THR A 909 8.56 -23.27 12.31
CA THR A 909 8.49 -24.44 11.43
C THR A 909 7.15 -24.62 10.72
N ARG A 910 6.10 -23.91 11.18
CA ARG A 910 4.74 -23.96 10.62
C ARG A 910 4.07 -22.59 10.71
N GLU A 911 3.03 -22.39 9.92
CA GLU A 911 2.17 -21.22 10.04
C GLU A 911 1.32 -21.30 11.32
N ILE A 912 1.21 -20.16 12.02
CA ILE A 912 0.28 -19.96 13.13
C ILE A 912 -0.75 -18.93 12.68
N PHE A 913 -1.97 -19.38 12.44
CA PHE A 913 -3.03 -18.60 11.80
C PHE A 913 -3.82 -17.76 12.82
N GLY A 914 -3.14 -16.83 13.49
CA GLY A 914 -3.72 -15.98 14.53
C GLY A 914 -2.89 -14.73 14.81
N PRO A 915 -3.23 -13.92 15.82
CA PRO A 915 -2.61 -12.64 16.09
C PRO A 915 -1.31 -12.79 16.92
N VAL A 916 -0.38 -13.62 16.41
CA VAL A 916 0.92 -13.89 17.02
C VAL A 916 2.03 -13.44 16.10
N LEU A 917 2.78 -12.43 16.53
CA LEU A 917 3.91 -11.87 15.81
C LEU A 917 5.23 -12.37 16.39
N HIS A 918 6.20 -12.67 15.53
CA HIS A 918 7.56 -13.01 15.93
C HIS A 918 8.52 -11.95 15.40
N VAL A 919 9.57 -11.63 16.15
CA VAL A 919 10.59 -10.66 15.78
C VAL A 919 11.95 -11.32 15.90
N VAL A 920 12.81 -11.15 14.89
CA VAL A 920 14.19 -11.60 14.90
C VAL A 920 15.10 -10.45 14.50
N ARG A 921 16.27 -10.37 15.15
CA ARG A 921 17.27 -9.36 14.83
C ARG A 921 18.23 -9.86 13.74
N PHE A 922 18.76 -8.95 12.93
CA PHE A 922 19.86 -9.22 12.01
C PHE A 922 20.88 -8.06 12.00
N LYS A 923 22.13 -8.33 11.64
CA LYS A 923 23.19 -7.30 11.60
C LYS A 923 23.22 -6.57 10.26
N ALA A 924 23.71 -5.34 10.25
CA ALA A 924 24.04 -4.63 9.02
C ALA A 924 24.89 -5.52 8.09
N GLY A 925 24.56 -5.56 6.80
CA GLY A 925 25.22 -6.41 5.80
C GLY A 925 24.73 -7.88 5.75
N GLU A 926 23.86 -8.34 6.67
CA GLU A 926 23.35 -9.72 6.66
C GLU A 926 22.04 -9.90 5.85
N ILE A 927 21.54 -8.86 5.18
CA ILE A 927 20.26 -8.91 4.43
C ILE A 927 20.21 -10.10 3.45
N GLY A 928 21.29 -10.35 2.71
CA GLY A 928 21.39 -11.51 1.82
C GLY A 928 21.20 -12.85 2.55
N ALA A 929 21.76 -12.99 3.74
CA ALA A 929 21.61 -14.18 4.57
C ALA A 929 20.19 -14.29 5.15
N VAL A 930 19.55 -13.17 5.50
CA VAL A 930 18.14 -13.14 5.93
C VAL A 930 17.24 -13.67 4.81
N ILE A 931 17.38 -13.15 3.58
CA ILE A 931 16.58 -13.61 2.43
C ILE A 931 16.80 -15.11 2.17
N ALA A 932 18.05 -15.58 2.24
CA ALA A 932 18.36 -17.00 2.07
C ALA A 932 17.67 -17.88 3.12
N ARG A 933 17.65 -17.45 4.39
CA ARG A 933 16.94 -18.15 5.47
C ARG A 933 15.42 -18.12 5.29
N LEU A 934 14.86 -17.01 4.82
CA LEU A 934 13.42 -16.90 4.52
C LEU A 934 13.03 -17.85 3.37
N ASN A 935 13.79 -17.84 2.26
CA ASN A 935 13.59 -18.76 1.14
C ASN A 935 13.68 -20.23 1.58
N ALA A 936 14.55 -20.55 2.55
CA ALA A 936 14.73 -21.90 3.07
C ALA A 936 13.54 -22.43 3.88
N LEU A 937 12.61 -21.57 4.33
CA LEU A 937 11.34 -22.00 4.93
C LEU A 937 10.43 -22.70 3.91
N GLY A 938 10.67 -22.51 2.61
CA GLY A 938 9.92 -23.14 1.52
C GLY A 938 8.58 -22.48 1.19
N PHE A 939 8.09 -21.57 2.04
CA PHE A 939 6.96 -20.67 1.76
C PHE A 939 7.40 -19.48 0.89
N GLY A 940 6.42 -18.82 0.26
CA GLY A 940 6.71 -17.70 -0.64
C GLY A 940 5.48 -16.92 -1.04
N LEU A 941 4.66 -16.49 -0.07
CA LEU A 941 3.42 -15.74 -0.32
C LEU A 941 3.65 -14.22 -0.29
N THR A 942 3.80 -13.60 0.88
CA THR A 942 4.06 -12.15 0.99
C THR A 942 5.37 -11.79 1.70
N LEU A 943 5.98 -10.67 1.28
CA LEU A 943 7.12 -10.03 1.94
C LEU A 943 6.93 -8.52 2.01
N GLY A 944 7.00 -7.97 3.22
CA GLY A 944 7.15 -6.54 3.45
C GLY A 944 8.62 -6.11 3.47
N VAL A 945 8.95 -4.94 2.94
CA VAL A 945 10.28 -4.35 2.99
C VAL A 945 10.16 -2.87 3.36
N HIS A 946 10.72 -2.48 4.51
CA HIS A 946 10.90 -1.08 4.89
C HIS A 946 12.38 -0.72 4.77
N SER A 947 12.67 0.14 3.81
CA SER A 947 14.01 0.65 3.49
C SER A 947 13.87 1.98 2.73
N ARG A 948 14.93 2.77 2.66
CA ARG A 948 15.05 3.94 1.78
C ARG A 948 16.18 3.82 0.75
N ILE A 949 16.83 2.65 0.70
CA ILE A 949 17.94 2.36 -0.20
C ILE A 949 17.42 1.52 -1.36
N ASP A 950 17.44 2.07 -2.58
CA ASP A 950 16.83 1.42 -3.74
C ASP A 950 17.64 0.18 -4.15
N GLU A 951 18.98 0.23 -4.08
CA GLU A 951 19.87 -0.93 -4.24
C GLU A 951 19.50 -2.09 -3.31
N THR A 952 19.20 -1.80 -2.03
CA THR A 952 18.81 -2.83 -1.06
C THR A 952 17.47 -3.44 -1.43
N MET A 953 16.48 -2.62 -1.80
CA MET A 953 15.18 -3.10 -2.28
C MET A 953 15.34 -3.98 -3.51
N HIS A 954 16.11 -3.54 -4.51
CA HIS A 954 16.36 -4.29 -5.73
C HIS A 954 17.07 -5.62 -5.46
N ALA A 955 18.06 -5.64 -4.56
CA ALA A 955 18.75 -6.86 -4.15
C ALA A 955 17.82 -7.86 -3.45
N ILE A 956 16.93 -7.36 -2.58
CA ILE A 956 15.89 -8.18 -1.94
C ILE A 956 14.95 -8.76 -3.00
N VAL A 957 14.37 -7.92 -3.86
CA VAL A 957 13.43 -8.33 -4.92
C VAL A 957 14.05 -9.34 -5.89
N ALA A 958 15.32 -9.17 -6.24
CA ALA A 958 16.03 -10.08 -7.14
C ALA A 958 16.23 -11.47 -6.52
N SER A 959 16.43 -11.54 -5.20
CA SER A 959 16.81 -12.77 -4.49
C SER A 959 15.64 -13.49 -3.80
N ALA A 960 14.57 -12.75 -3.47
CA ALA A 960 13.40 -13.30 -2.79
C ALA A 960 12.63 -14.27 -3.70
N ARG A 961 12.23 -15.42 -3.17
CA ARG A 961 11.37 -16.40 -3.82
C ARG A 961 9.94 -16.29 -3.30
N ILE A 962 9.33 -15.14 -3.55
CA ILE A 962 8.09 -14.71 -2.92
C ILE A 962 7.16 -14.11 -3.99
N GLY A 963 5.88 -14.48 -3.93
CA GLY A 963 4.89 -14.11 -4.93
C GLY A 963 4.47 -12.64 -4.89
N ASN A 964 4.32 -12.03 -3.70
CA ASN A 964 3.92 -10.63 -3.55
C ASN A 964 4.90 -9.89 -2.63
N ILE A 965 5.56 -8.84 -3.15
CA ILE A 965 6.51 -8.02 -2.39
C ILE A 965 5.97 -6.60 -2.28
N TYR A 966 5.94 -6.09 -1.05
CA TYR A 966 5.39 -4.78 -0.69
C TYR A 966 6.49 -3.91 -0.07
N VAL A 967 6.74 -2.74 -0.64
CA VAL A 967 7.82 -1.84 -0.20
C VAL A 967 7.22 -0.58 0.43
N ASN A 968 7.65 -0.28 1.66
CA ASN A 968 7.27 0.88 2.46
C ASN A 968 5.76 1.05 2.65
N ARG A 969 5.07 -0.08 2.85
CA ARG A 969 3.64 -0.17 3.14
C ARG A 969 3.36 -1.50 3.86
N ASN A 970 2.13 -1.66 4.34
CA ASN A 970 1.63 -2.96 4.78
C ASN A 970 1.64 -4.00 3.64
N GLN A 971 1.58 -5.28 4.00
CA GLN A 971 1.64 -6.41 3.05
C GLN A 971 0.32 -7.18 2.89
N ILE A 972 -0.79 -6.57 3.31
CA ILE A 972 -2.14 -7.15 3.27
C ILE A 972 -3.04 -6.33 2.31
N GLY A 973 -4.21 -6.87 1.98
CA GLY A 973 -5.20 -6.17 1.15
C GLY A 973 -4.76 -6.01 -0.31
N ALA A 974 -4.29 -7.09 -0.93
CA ALA A 974 -3.97 -7.10 -2.35
C ALA A 974 -5.22 -6.78 -3.19
N VAL A 975 -5.12 -5.82 -4.10
CA VAL A 975 -6.24 -5.37 -4.93
C VAL A 975 -6.25 -6.12 -6.26
N VAL A 976 -7.40 -6.68 -6.63
CA VAL A 976 -7.59 -7.46 -7.87
C VAL A 976 -7.17 -6.64 -9.11
N GLY A 977 -6.36 -7.23 -9.98
CA GLY A 977 -5.85 -6.58 -11.20
C GLY A 977 -4.77 -5.51 -10.98
N VAL A 978 -4.46 -5.16 -9.72
CA VAL A 978 -3.42 -4.21 -9.32
C VAL A 978 -2.25 -4.95 -8.68
N GLN A 979 -2.55 -5.80 -7.69
CA GLN A 979 -1.61 -6.74 -7.10
C GLN A 979 -2.12 -8.17 -7.22
N PRO A 980 -2.06 -8.80 -8.41
CA PRO A 980 -2.34 -10.23 -8.57
C PRO A 980 -1.74 -11.03 -7.41
N PHE A 981 -2.57 -11.84 -6.77
CA PHE A 981 -2.26 -12.42 -5.47
C PHE A 981 -2.08 -13.94 -5.56
N GLY A 982 -1.00 -14.43 -4.97
CA GLY A 982 -0.67 -15.86 -4.96
C GLY A 982 0.82 -16.09 -4.77
N GLY A 983 1.17 -17.24 -4.22
CA GLY A 983 2.53 -17.55 -3.79
C GLY A 983 3.31 -18.48 -4.72
N GLU A 984 4.55 -18.79 -4.33
CA GLU A 984 5.30 -19.92 -4.85
C GLU A 984 5.71 -20.88 -3.71
N GLY A 985 6.33 -22.02 -4.05
CA GLY A 985 6.76 -22.96 -3.02
C GLY A 985 5.58 -23.66 -2.36
N LEU A 986 5.63 -23.73 -1.02
CA LEU A 986 4.57 -24.29 -0.19
C LEU A 986 3.30 -23.45 -0.17
N SER A 987 3.37 -22.19 -0.65
CA SER A 987 2.28 -21.22 -0.61
C SER A 987 1.32 -21.30 -1.78
N GLY A 988 1.66 -22.01 -2.86
CA GLY A 988 0.69 -22.29 -3.89
C GLY A 988 1.26 -22.83 -5.19
N THR A 989 0.36 -23.25 -6.07
CA THR A 989 0.69 -23.69 -7.43
C THR A 989 0.75 -22.53 -8.42
N GLY A 990 0.03 -21.44 -8.12
CA GLY A 990 -0.40 -20.46 -9.10
C GLY A 990 -1.37 -21.07 -10.13
N PRO A 991 -1.77 -20.29 -11.16
CA PRO A 991 -1.49 -18.86 -11.34
C PRO A 991 -2.19 -17.98 -10.29
N LYS A 992 -1.76 -16.72 -10.19
CA LYS A 992 -2.28 -15.75 -9.21
C LYS A 992 -3.75 -15.42 -9.44
N ALA A 993 -4.54 -15.41 -8.36
CA ALA A 993 -5.89 -14.87 -8.38
C ALA A 993 -5.84 -13.36 -8.69
N GLY A 994 -6.80 -12.90 -9.48
CA GLY A 994 -6.89 -11.50 -9.91
C GLY A 994 -5.77 -11.08 -10.85
N GLY A 995 -5.12 -12.06 -11.49
CA GLY A 995 -4.06 -11.87 -12.47
C GLY A 995 -4.42 -12.39 -13.86
N PRO A 996 -3.62 -12.04 -14.87
CA PRO A 996 -3.93 -12.27 -16.28
C PRO A 996 -3.87 -13.75 -16.70
N HIS A 997 -3.24 -14.62 -15.90
CA HIS A 997 -3.08 -16.04 -16.22
C HIS A 997 -4.13 -16.94 -15.57
N TYR A 998 -4.97 -16.40 -14.66
CA TYR A 998 -5.88 -17.20 -13.85
C TYR A 998 -6.94 -17.93 -14.68
N LEU A 999 -7.63 -17.21 -15.56
CA LEU A 999 -8.70 -17.79 -16.39
C LEU A 999 -8.16 -18.81 -17.40
N ALA A 1000 -6.95 -18.59 -17.92
CA ALA A 1000 -6.33 -19.51 -18.88
C ALA A 1000 -6.03 -20.89 -18.26
N ALA A 1001 -5.74 -20.96 -16.95
CA ALA A 1001 -5.57 -22.23 -16.24
C ALA A 1001 -6.88 -23.02 -16.08
N LEU A 1002 -8.04 -22.39 -16.35
CA LEU A 1002 -9.36 -23.00 -16.30
C LEU A 1002 -9.87 -23.42 -17.69
N GLN A 1003 -8.96 -23.54 -18.65
CA GLN A 1003 -9.17 -24.09 -19.98
C GLN A 1003 -8.42 -25.42 -20.14
N LYS A 1004 -8.83 -26.25 -21.08
CA LYS A 1004 -8.13 -27.52 -21.37
C LYS A 1004 -6.70 -27.25 -21.81
N ALA A 1005 -5.75 -27.88 -21.13
CA ALA A 1005 -4.36 -27.87 -21.55
C ALA A 1005 -4.18 -28.66 -22.86
N PRO A 1006 -3.25 -28.26 -23.75
CA PRO A 1006 -2.95 -29.05 -24.94
C PRO A 1006 -2.37 -30.43 -24.58
N THR A 1007 -2.96 -31.49 -25.13
CA THR A 1007 -2.47 -32.86 -24.92
C THR A 1007 -1.34 -33.20 -25.90
N PRO A 1008 -0.13 -33.56 -25.41
CA PRO A 1008 0.94 -34.01 -26.29
C PRO A 1008 0.60 -35.37 -26.92
N ARG A 1009 1.12 -35.64 -28.13
CA ARG A 1009 0.80 -36.83 -28.96
C ARG A 1009 1.96 -37.81 -29.11
N GLY A 1010 2.98 -37.76 -28.24
CA GLY A 1010 4.09 -38.70 -28.29
C GLY A 1010 3.67 -40.13 -27.92
N ASP A 1011 4.35 -41.11 -28.50
CA ASP A 1011 4.15 -42.54 -28.29
C ASP A 1011 5.25 -43.20 -27.45
N GLU A 1012 6.34 -42.48 -27.18
CA GLU A 1012 7.46 -42.98 -26.37
C GLU A 1012 7.00 -43.28 -24.94
N THR A 1013 7.39 -44.45 -24.45
CA THR A 1013 7.05 -44.91 -23.10
C THR A 1013 8.23 -44.70 -22.16
N LEU A 1014 7.95 -44.25 -20.95
CA LEU A 1014 8.94 -44.04 -19.90
C LEU A 1014 8.45 -44.69 -18.61
N THR A 1015 9.21 -45.65 -18.11
CA THR A 1015 8.91 -46.32 -16.83
C THR A 1015 9.50 -45.52 -15.66
N VAL A 1016 8.86 -45.55 -14.49
CA VAL A 1016 9.43 -45.00 -13.26
C VAL A 1016 9.94 -46.16 -12.41
N SER A 1017 11.22 -46.15 -12.04
CA SER A 1017 11.84 -47.26 -11.30
C SER A 1017 12.72 -46.78 -10.14
N ALA A 1018 12.62 -47.45 -8.99
CA ALA A 1018 13.52 -47.27 -7.86
C ALA A 1018 14.90 -47.93 -8.06
N SER A 1019 15.07 -48.76 -9.10
CA SER A 1019 16.34 -49.40 -9.45
C SER A 1019 17.05 -48.74 -10.62
N ALA A 1020 16.48 -47.68 -11.21
CA ALA A 1020 17.14 -46.95 -12.29
C ALA A 1020 18.41 -46.23 -11.77
N PRO A 1021 19.49 -46.10 -12.56
CA PRO A 1021 20.69 -45.43 -12.10
C PRO A 1021 20.45 -43.95 -11.79
N LEU A 1022 20.91 -43.48 -10.62
CA LEU A 1022 20.90 -42.06 -10.25
C LEU A 1022 22.25 -41.61 -9.64
N PRO A 1023 23.40 -41.88 -10.31
CA PRO A 1023 24.71 -41.53 -9.76
C PRO A 1023 24.89 -40.01 -9.71
N LEU A 1024 25.50 -39.50 -8.63
CA LEU A 1024 25.88 -38.08 -8.46
C LEU A 1024 24.73 -37.07 -8.51
N PHE A 1025 23.47 -37.51 -8.52
CA PHE A 1025 22.31 -36.63 -8.71
C PHE A 1025 22.18 -35.53 -7.66
N ASP A 1026 22.46 -35.81 -6.39
CA ASP A 1026 22.41 -34.78 -5.35
C ASP A 1026 23.42 -33.65 -5.61
N GLN A 1027 24.64 -34.01 -6.02
CA GLN A 1027 25.68 -33.06 -6.37
C GLN A 1027 25.29 -32.25 -7.61
N GLN A 1028 24.76 -32.91 -8.63
CA GLN A 1028 24.27 -32.30 -9.87
C GLN A 1028 23.12 -31.32 -9.61
N LEU A 1029 22.16 -31.72 -8.79
CA LEU A 1029 21.00 -30.91 -8.44
C LEU A 1029 21.41 -29.67 -7.62
N LYS A 1030 22.32 -29.83 -6.65
CA LYS A 1030 22.86 -28.70 -5.88
C LYS A 1030 23.57 -27.67 -6.76
N LYS A 1031 24.29 -28.12 -7.79
CA LYS A 1031 24.94 -27.23 -8.77
C LYS A 1031 23.91 -26.52 -9.65
N ALA A 1032 22.90 -27.25 -10.14
CA ALA A 1032 21.82 -26.67 -10.93
C ALA A 1032 21.01 -25.62 -10.14
N GLU A 1033 20.79 -25.81 -8.84
CA GLU A 1033 20.15 -24.81 -7.97
C GLU A 1033 20.98 -23.53 -7.83
N ALA A 1034 22.30 -23.66 -7.68
CA ALA A 1034 23.20 -22.51 -7.65
C ALA A 1034 23.20 -21.77 -8.99
N ALA A 1035 23.26 -22.51 -10.11
CA ALA A 1035 23.19 -21.94 -11.45
C ALA A 1035 21.86 -21.23 -11.71
N PHE A 1036 20.74 -21.81 -11.26
CA PHE A 1036 19.41 -21.21 -11.34
C PHE A 1036 19.36 -19.83 -10.68
N ALA A 1037 19.90 -19.67 -9.47
CA ALA A 1037 19.85 -18.40 -8.76
C ALA A 1037 20.49 -17.27 -9.58
N THR A 1038 21.67 -17.51 -10.15
CA THR A 1038 22.35 -16.56 -11.03
C THR A 1038 21.60 -16.35 -12.34
N TRP A 1039 21.10 -17.41 -12.97
CA TRP A 1039 20.40 -17.33 -14.26
C TRP A 1039 19.07 -16.56 -14.16
N ASN A 1040 18.28 -16.79 -13.11
CA ASN A 1040 16.99 -16.16 -12.91
C ASN A 1040 17.10 -14.65 -12.58
N ALA A 1041 18.24 -14.23 -12.05
CA ALA A 1041 18.58 -12.83 -11.79
C ALA A 1041 19.15 -12.11 -13.04
N ALA A 1042 19.64 -12.84 -14.05
CA ALA A 1042 20.27 -12.25 -15.22
C ALA A 1042 19.27 -11.43 -16.07
N ALA A 1043 19.61 -10.17 -16.33
CA ALA A 1043 18.86 -9.30 -17.24
C ALA A 1043 19.21 -9.55 -18.72
N ASP A 1044 20.46 -9.91 -19.01
CA ASP A 1044 21.01 -10.11 -20.38
C ASP A 1044 20.71 -11.50 -20.99
N ARG A 1045 19.68 -12.21 -20.50
CA ARG A 1045 19.40 -13.60 -20.91
C ARG A 1045 19.23 -13.74 -22.41
N ARG A 1046 18.58 -12.79 -23.08
CA ARG A 1046 18.38 -12.79 -24.54
C ARG A 1046 19.69 -12.90 -25.31
N ASN A 1047 20.66 -12.06 -24.96
CA ASN A 1047 21.95 -12.00 -25.65
C ASN A 1047 22.81 -13.19 -25.29
N ILE A 1048 22.78 -13.67 -24.03
CA ILE A 1048 23.44 -14.91 -23.64
C ILE A 1048 22.92 -16.09 -24.48
N LEU A 1049 21.59 -16.23 -24.62
CA LEU A 1049 20.99 -17.27 -25.46
C LEU A 1049 21.37 -17.11 -26.93
N ALA A 1050 21.39 -15.89 -27.47
CA ALA A 1050 21.82 -15.64 -28.85
C ALA A 1050 23.32 -15.99 -29.08
N ARG A 1051 24.19 -15.64 -28.15
CA ARG A 1051 25.62 -16.03 -28.17
C ARG A 1051 25.79 -17.54 -28.07
N ALA A 1052 24.99 -18.21 -27.23
CA ALA A 1052 25.00 -19.67 -27.10
C ALA A 1052 24.56 -20.35 -28.41
N ALA A 1053 23.54 -19.81 -29.08
CA ALA A 1053 23.11 -20.28 -30.39
C ALA A 1053 24.23 -20.18 -31.45
N ALA A 1054 24.99 -19.09 -31.46
CA ALA A 1054 26.14 -18.91 -32.35
C ALA A 1054 27.30 -19.85 -31.98
N ALA A 1055 27.54 -20.07 -30.70
CA ALA A 1055 28.61 -20.94 -30.19
C ALA A 1055 28.41 -22.43 -30.53
N ALA A 1056 27.16 -22.88 -30.66
CA ALA A 1056 26.80 -24.28 -30.95
C ALA A 1056 26.93 -24.70 -32.43
N ALA A 1057 27.31 -23.79 -33.34
CA ALA A 1057 27.72 -24.09 -34.72
C ALA A 1057 26.75 -24.95 -35.59
N GLY A 1058 25.45 -24.67 -35.53
CA GLY A 1058 24.47 -25.11 -36.54
C GLY A 1058 23.81 -26.48 -36.34
N ASP A 1059 24.07 -27.17 -35.23
CA ASP A 1059 23.41 -28.43 -34.87
C ASP A 1059 22.06 -28.20 -34.14
N GLU A 1060 21.47 -29.29 -33.63
CA GLU A 1060 20.19 -29.27 -32.91
C GLU A 1060 20.20 -28.41 -31.62
N VAL A 1061 21.37 -28.16 -31.03
CA VAL A 1061 21.55 -27.35 -29.81
C VAL A 1061 21.44 -25.86 -30.14
N ALA A 1062 21.96 -25.44 -31.30
CA ALA A 1062 21.80 -24.07 -31.77
C ALA A 1062 20.33 -23.66 -31.92
N GLU A 1063 19.48 -24.59 -32.35
CA GLU A 1063 18.04 -24.36 -32.48
C GLU A 1063 17.34 -24.18 -31.13
N ILE A 1064 17.71 -24.96 -30.10
CA ILE A 1064 17.17 -24.81 -28.74
C ILE A 1064 17.36 -23.37 -28.26
N PHE A 1065 18.56 -22.81 -28.42
CA PHE A 1065 18.87 -21.46 -27.97
C PHE A 1065 18.18 -20.36 -28.80
N ARG A 1066 18.01 -20.55 -30.12
CA ARG A 1066 17.24 -19.62 -30.95
C ARG A 1066 15.78 -19.56 -30.50
N VAL A 1067 15.17 -20.73 -30.31
CA VAL A 1067 13.79 -20.83 -29.82
C VAL A 1067 13.69 -20.25 -28.41
N ALA A 1068 14.63 -20.53 -27.52
CA ALA A 1068 14.64 -19.97 -26.17
C ALA A 1068 14.76 -18.45 -26.17
N SER A 1069 15.66 -17.89 -27.00
CA SER A 1069 15.85 -16.44 -27.14
C SER A 1069 14.57 -15.75 -27.64
N ALA A 1070 13.90 -16.34 -28.63
CA ALA A 1070 12.63 -15.83 -29.15
C ALA A 1070 11.50 -15.89 -28.11
N ILE A 1071 11.37 -17.01 -27.39
CA ILE A 1071 10.39 -17.16 -26.31
C ILE A 1071 10.66 -16.14 -25.19
N TYR A 1072 11.92 -15.95 -24.80
CA TYR A 1072 12.31 -14.96 -23.79
C TYR A 1072 11.90 -13.54 -24.19
N ALA A 1073 12.29 -13.11 -25.39
CA ALA A 1073 11.97 -11.78 -25.89
C ALA A 1073 10.46 -11.50 -25.92
N GLN A 1074 9.65 -12.51 -26.23
CA GLN A 1074 8.20 -12.34 -26.33
C GLN A 1074 7.46 -12.42 -24.98
N ASN A 1075 7.98 -13.16 -23.98
CA ASN A 1075 7.19 -13.52 -22.79
C ASN A 1075 7.84 -13.17 -21.44
N PHE A 1076 9.15 -12.98 -21.38
CA PHE A 1076 9.89 -12.90 -20.11
C PHE A 1076 10.84 -11.69 -20.00
N GLU A 1077 11.12 -11.01 -21.11
CA GLU A 1077 12.04 -9.87 -21.16
C GLU A 1077 11.44 -8.60 -20.52
N THR A 1078 10.14 -8.37 -20.73
CA THR A 1078 9.47 -7.16 -20.26
C THR A 1078 8.84 -7.34 -18.89
N THR A 1079 8.86 -6.27 -18.10
CA THR A 1079 8.05 -6.15 -16.87
C THR A 1079 6.69 -5.59 -17.25
N THR A 1080 5.62 -6.18 -16.74
CA THR A 1080 4.26 -5.66 -16.94
C THR A 1080 3.97 -4.65 -15.84
N GLU A 1081 3.81 -3.38 -16.20
CA GLU A 1081 3.25 -2.38 -15.30
C GLU A 1081 1.75 -2.61 -15.15
N LEU A 1082 1.26 -2.60 -13.91
CA LEU A 1082 -0.14 -2.78 -13.57
C LEU A 1082 -0.74 -1.43 -13.18
N PRO A 1083 -2.02 -1.16 -13.54
CA PRO A 1083 -2.70 0.04 -13.08
C PRO A 1083 -2.79 0.04 -11.56
N GLY A 1084 -2.89 1.21 -10.94
CA GLY A 1084 -3.02 1.32 -9.50
C GLY A 1084 -3.26 2.76 -9.06
N PRO A 1085 -3.52 2.98 -7.76
CA PRO A 1085 -3.73 4.32 -7.25
C PRO A 1085 -2.46 5.15 -7.39
N THR A 1086 -2.65 6.46 -7.45
CA THR A 1086 -1.57 7.42 -7.38
C THR A 1086 -0.74 7.22 -6.11
N GLY A 1087 0.55 7.55 -6.19
CA GLY A 1087 1.48 7.30 -5.08
C GLY A 1087 1.88 5.83 -4.90
N GLU A 1088 1.60 4.98 -5.89
CA GLU A 1088 2.07 3.60 -5.96
C GLU A 1088 2.69 3.28 -7.32
N SER A 1089 3.58 2.29 -7.33
CA SER A 1089 4.01 1.58 -8.54
C SER A 1089 3.72 0.11 -8.33
N ASN A 1090 3.09 -0.52 -9.31
CA ASN A 1090 2.68 -1.91 -9.28
C ASN A 1090 3.20 -2.59 -10.54
N SER A 1091 3.95 -3.67 -10.38
CA SER A 1091 4.51 -4.41 -11.51
C SER A 1091 4.40 -5.91 -11.31
N LEU A 1092 4.27 -6.62 -12.43
CA LEU A 1092 4.23 -8.07 -12.51
C LEU A 1092 5.39 -8.56 -13.38
N ARG A 1093 6.11 -9.57 -12.88
CA ARG A 1093 7.20 -10.24 -13.59
C ARG A 1093 6.99 -11.74 -13.58
N LEU A 1094 7.35 -12.39 -14.69
CA LEU A 1094 7.46 -13.84 -14.78
C LEU A 1094 8.91 -14.25 -14.50
N LYS A 1095 9.10 -15.12 -13.50
CA LYS A 1095 10.42 -15.62 -13.06
C LYS A 1095 10.47 -17.14 -13.15
N GLY A 1096 11.67 -17.72 -13.32
CA GLY A 1096 11.82 -19.16 -13.40
C GLY A 1096 11.34 -19.86 -12.13
N ARG A 1097 10.70 -21.03 -12.28
CA ARG A 1097 10.22 -21.87 -11.17
C ARG A 1097 11.37 -22.41 -10.32
N GLY A 1098 12.52 -22.72 -10.93
CA GLY A 1098 13.69 -23.33 -10.28
C GLY A 1098 14.39 -24.33 -11.20
N VAL A 1099 14.63 -25.54 -10.70
CA VAL A 1099 15.17 -26.64 -11.51
C VAL A 1099 14.02 -27.41 -12.17
N VAL A 1100 14.09 -27.58 -13.49
CA VAL A 1100 13.07 -28.27 -14.30
C VAL A 1100 13.67 -29.51 -14.95
N VAL A 1101 12.97 -30.63 -14.87
CA VAL A 1101 13.41 -31.89 -15.50
C VAL A 1101 12.72 -32.06 -16.85
N CYS A 1102 13.50 -32.04 -17.94
CA CYS A 1102 13.01 -32.29 -19.30
C CYS A 1102 13.25 -33.76 -19.67
N LEU A 1103 12.18 -34.56 -19.70
CA LEU A 1103 12.23 -36.01 -19.88
C LEU A 1103 12.10 -36.45 -21.35
N GLY A 1104 11.75 -35.55 -22.28
CA GLY A 1104 11.56 -35.88 -23.69
C GLY A 1104 10.19 -36.52 -23.95
N GLY A 1105 10.15 -37.65 -24.67
CA GLY A 1105 8.92 -38.39 -24.96
C GLY A 1105 8.19 -37.98 -26.25
N GLY A 1106 8.49 -36.80 -26.78
CA GLY A 1106 7.86 -36.26 -27.98
C GLY A 1106 8.74 -36.40 -29.23
N SER A 1107 8.33 -35.72 -30.30
CA SER A 1107 9.17 -35.57 -31.49
C SER A 1107 10.49 -34.85 -31.14
N PRO A 1108 11.55 -34.99 -31.95
CA PRO A 1108 12.79 -34.24 -31.71
C PRO A 1108 12.57 -32.73 -31.57
N ALA A 1109 11.61 -32.15 -32.30
CA ALA A 1109 11.25 -30.73 -32.18
C ALA A 1109 10.56 -30.41 -30.84
N ALA A 1110 9.65 -31.27 -30.38
CA ALA A 1110 9.00 -31.14 -29.08
C ALA A 1110 10.02 -31.20 -27.94
N ASN A 1111 10.90 -32.20 -27.96
CA ASN A 1111 11.95 -32.38 -26.94
C ASN A 1111 12.89 -31.17 -26.87
N ARG A 1112 13.29 -30.60 -28.02
CA ARG A 1112 14.04 -29.33 -28.07
C ARG A 1112 13.25 -28.17 -27.47
N ARG A 1113 11.97 -28.06 -27.78
CA ARG A 1113 11.10 -26.99 -27.26
C ARG A 1113 10.92 -27.09 -25.74
N GLN A 1114 10.89 -28.28 -25.14
CA GLN A 1114 10.85 -28.45 -23.68
C GLN A 1114 12.03 -27.72 -23.00
N ILE A 1115 13.24 -27.98 -23.49
CA ILE A 1115 14.48 -27.37 -22.97
C ILE A 1115 14.47 -25.86 -23.23
N ALA A 1116 14.05 -25.44 -24.43
CA ALA A 1116 14.01 -24.03 -24.80
C ALA A 1116 13.04 -23.22 -23.92
N LEU A 1117 11.85 -23.74 -23.63
CA LEU A 1117 10.88 -23.12 -22.71
C LEU A 1117 11.47 -22.96 -21.30
N ALA A 1118 12.07 -24.03 -20.76
CA ALA A 1118 12.63 -24.02 -19.43
C ALA A 1118 13.76 -22.98 -19.29
N LEU A 1119 14.72 -22.97 -20.23
CA LEU A 1119 15.81 -22.00 -20.27
C LEU A 1119 15.30 -20.56 -20.44
N ALA A 1120 14.36 -20.33 -21.36
CA ALA A 1120 13.78 -19.01 -21.63
C ALA A 1120 13.09 -18.44 -20.38
N ALA A 1121 12.31 -19.26 -19.67
CA ALA A 1121 11.64 -18.84 -18.44
C ALA A 1121 12.61 -18.52 -17.29
N GLY A 1122 13.88 -18.92 -17.39
CA GLY A 1122 14.90 -18.68 -16.34
C GLY A 1122 15.15 -19.88 -15.43
N ASN A 1123 14.77 -21.09 -15.85
CA ASN A 1123 15.01 -22.30 -15.07
C ASN A 1123 16.39 -22.89 -15.37
N ALA A 1124 16.97 -23.58 -14.39
CA ALA A 1124 18.01 -24.57 -14.66
C ALA A 1124 17.37 -25.87 -15.15
N VAL A 1125 18.07 -26.61 -16.00
CA VAL A 1125 17.48 -27.76 -16.71
C VAL A 1125 18.25 -29.04 -16.41
N LEU A 1126 17.53 -30.07 -15.98
CA LEU A 1126 18.01 -31.45 -16.02
C LEU A 1126 17.48 -32.12 -17.28
N CYS A 1127 18.35 -32.63 -18.14
CA CYS A 1127 17.97 -33.21 -19.44
C CYS A 1127 18.83 -34.44 -19.78
N PRO A 1128 18.52 -35.19 -20.86
CA PRO A 1128 19.27 -36.39 -21.21
C PRO A 1128 20.76 -36.11 -21.42
N SER A 1129 21.63 -36.96 -20.87
CA SER A 1129 23.09 -36.79 -20.93
C SER A 1129 23.66 -36.62 -22.35
N GLN A 1130 22.99 -37.15 -23.38
CA GLN A 1130 23.43 -37.07 -24.77
C GLN A 1130 23.43 -35.64 -25.35
N ILE A 1131 22.67 -34.72 -24.75
CA ILE A 1131 22.58 -33.32 -25.20
C ILE A 1131 23.09 -32.31 -24.15
N ALA A 1132 23.08 -32.68 -22.86
CA ALA A 1132 23.44 -31.79 -21.76
C ALA A 1132 24.86 -31.21 -21.88
N ASP A 1133 25.88 -32.04 -22.16
CA ASP A 1133 27.28 -31.57 -22.24
C ASP A 1133 27.47 -30.53 -23.36
N ARG A 1134 26.76 -30.70 -24.48
CA ARG A 1134 26.81 -29.74 -25.60
C ARG A 1134 26.07 -28.44 -25.27
N LEU A 1135 24.92 -28.53 -24.60
CA LEU A 1135 24.19 -27.36 -24.10
C LEU A 1135 25.05 -26.55 -23.13
N GLU A 1136 25.63 -27.24 -22.16
CA GLU A 1136 26.43 -26.63 -21.10
C GLU A 1136 27.71 -25.97 -21.63
N ALA A 1137 28.40 -26.63 -22.57
CA ALA A 1137 29.57 -26.06 -23.22
C ALA A 1137 29.25 -24.76 -23.99
N ALA A 1138 28.12 -24.73 -24.71
CA ALA A 1138 27.69 -23.55 -25.45
C ALA A 1138 27.22 -22.41 -24.51
N LEU A 1139 26.49 -22.74 -23.44
CA LEU A 1139 26.05 -21.80 -22.41
C LEU A 1139 27.23 -21.15 -21.69
N THR A 1140 28.19 -21.96 -21.22
CA THR A 1140 29.40 -21.48 -20.55
C THR A 1140 30.20 -20.57 -21.48
N LYS A 1141 30.39 -20.95 -22.76
CA LYS A 1141 31.09 -20.12 -23.75
C LYS A 1141 30.38 -18.79 -24.03
N ALA A 1142 29.06 -18.74 -23.85
CA ALA A 1142 28.23 -17.55 -24.04
C ALA A 1142 28.16 -16.62 -22.81
N GLY A 1143 28.76 -17.02 -21.68
CA GLY A 1143 28.77 -16.28 -20.42
C GLY A 1143 27.59 -16.60 -19.48
N ALA A 1144 26.90 -17.72 -19.69
CA ALA A 1144 25.91 -18.22 -18.72
C ALA A 1144 26.61 -18.82 -17.48
N PRO A 1145 25.92 -18.90 -16.32
CA PRO A 1145 26.44 -19.64 -15.18
C PRO A 1145 26.65 -21.11 -15.54
N GLY A 1146 27.73 -21.70 -15.02
CA GLY A 1146 28.02 -23.13 -15.22
C GLY A 1146 27.01 -24.03 -14.51
N ASP A 1147 26.89 -25.27 -14.99
CA ASP A 1147 25.94 -26.30 -14.56
C ASP A 1147 24.45 -25.95 -14.79
N LEU A 1148 24.15 -25.01 -15.70
CA LEU A 1148 22.79 -24.59 -16.03
C LEU A 1148 22.00 -25.65 -16.80
N ALA A 1149 22.68 -26.46 -17.60
CA ALA A 1149 22.15 -27.64 -18.25
C ALA A 1149 22.90 -28.88 -17.77
N THR A 1150 22.29 -29.65 -16.87
CA THR A 1150 22.94 -30.82 -16.27
C THR A 1150 22.36 -32.13 -16.82
N GLY A 1151 23.25 -33.07 -17.17
CA GLY A 1151 22.89 -34.36 -17.73
C GLY A 1151 22.42 -35.34 -16.66
N ILE A 1152 21.24 -35.93 -16.86
CA ILE A 1152 20.72 -37.04 -16.05
C ILE A 1152 20.48 -38.26 -16.92
N ALA A 1153 20.63 -39.45 -16.33
CA ALA A 1153 20.40 -40.72 -17.00
C ALA A 1153 18.90 -40.88 -17.30
N ILE A 1154 18.51 -40.56 -18.53
CA ILE A 1154 17.16 -40.78 -19.06
C ILE A 1154 17.28 -41.84 -20.16
N GLY A 1155 16.67 -43.00 -19.93
CA GLY A 1155 16.56 -44.11 -20.88
C GLY A 1155 15.12 -44.65 -20.89
N PRO A 1156 14.89 -45.97 -20.99
CA PRO A 1156 13.52 -46.52 -20.89
C PRO A 1156 12.91 -46.37 -19.48
N ALA A 1157 13.72 -45.97 -18.49
CA ALA A 1157 13.30 -45.71 -17.13
C ALA A 1157 13.89 -44.39 -16.59
N VAL A 1158 13.12 -43.67 -15.78
CA VAL A 1158 13.57 -42.56 -14.93
C VAL A 1158 13.58 -43.00 -13.47
N HIS A 1159 14.58 -42.55 -12.70
CA HIS A 1159 14.67 -42.91 -11.30
C HIS A 1159 13.62 -42.19 -10.46
N GLN A 1160 12.88 -42.96 -9.64
CA GLN A 1160 11.81 -42.43 -8.79
C GLN A 1160 12.31 -41.33 -7.84
N GLY A 1161 13.51 -41.49 -7.27
CA GLY A 1161 14.09 -40.52 -6.34
C GLY A 1161 14.31 -39.13 -6.95
N ALA A 1162 14.51 -39.03 -8.27
CA ALA A 1162 14.67 -37.73 -8.93
C ALA A 1162 13.35 -36.93 -8.96
N LEU A 1163 12.22 -37.63 -9.09
CA LEU A 1163 10.88 -37.01 -9.11
C LEU A 1163 10.35 -36.70 -7.71
N LEU A 1164 10.80 -37.43 -6.70
CA LEU A 1164 10.45 -37.21 -5.29
C LEU A 1164 11.25 -36.09 -4.62
N ASP A 1165 12.31 -35.57 -5.25
CA ASP A 1165 13.11 -34.50 -4.66
C ASP A 1165 12.36 -33.15 -4.70
N SER A 1166 12.25 -32.48 -3.57
CA SER A 1166 11.50 -31.22 -3.43
C SER A 1166 12.14 -30.04 -4.18
N ARG A 1167 13.45 -30.14 -4.47
CA ARG A 1167 14.21 -29.11 -5.21
C ARG A 1167 13.84 -29.03 -6.68
N ILE A 1168 13.31 -30.13 -7.26
CA ILE A 1168 12.71 -30.10 -8.59
C ILE A 1168 11.42 -29.29 -8.56
N ARG A 1169 11.20 -28.38 -9.49
CA ARG A 1169 10.05 -27.46 -9.46
C ARG A 1169 9.01 -27.73 -10.53
N ALA A 1170 9.39 -28.48 -11.57
CA ALA A 1170 8.48 -29.05 -12.55
C ALA A 1170 9.18 -30.21 -13.29
N ALA A 1171 8.38 -31.11 -13.87
CA ALA A 1171 8.83 -32.07 -14.86
C ALA A 1171 8.14 -31.79 -16.19
N VAL A 1172 8.77 -32.16 -17.31
CA VAL A 1172 8.22 -31.97 -18.66
C VAL A 1172 8.32 -33.29 -19.42
N PHE A 1173 7.22 -33.75 -20.01
CA PHE A 1173 7.21 -35.01 -20.76
C PHE A 1173 6.07 -35.04 -21.79
N ASP A 1174 6.39 -35.35 -23.05
CA ASP A 1174 5.42 -35.32 -24.17
C ASP A 1174 5.07 -36.71 -24.72
N GLY A 1175 5.50 -37.77 -24.06
CA GLY A 1175 5.27 -39.16 -24.48
C GLY A 1175 3.92 -39.72 -24.08
N ALA A 1176 3.84 -41.06 -24.08
CA ALA A 1176 2.60 -41.80 -23.94
C ALA A 1176 1.81 -41.45 -22.66
N HIS A 1177 0.48 -41.37 -22.80
CA HIS A 1177 -0.44 -41.04 -21.70
C HIS A 1177 -0.25 -41.92 -20.45
N ALA A 1178 -0.05 -43.24 -20.62
CA ALA A 1178 0.19 -44.15 -19.51
C ALA A 1178 1.47 -43.79 -18.71
N SER A 1179 2.53 -43.37 -19.41
CA SER A 1179 3.78 -42.93 -18.78
C SER A 1179 3.61 -41.59 -18.07
N ARG A 1180 2.85 -40.65 -18.66
CA ARG A 1180 2.46 -39.38 -17.99
C ARG A 1180 1.73 -39.64 -16.67
N GLY A 1181 0.78 -40.58 -16.66
CA GLY A 1181 0.08 -40.98 -15.45
C GLY A 1181 1.00 -41.58 -14.38
N ALA A 1182 1.95 -42.43 -14.77
CA ALA A 1182 2.94 -42.98 -13.84
C ALA A 1182 3.86 -41.89 -13.25
N LEU A 1183 4.30 -40.92 -14.05
CA LEU A 1183 5.09 -39.77 -13.59
C LEU A 1183 4.31 -38.92 -12.59
N LEU A 1184 3.06 -38.58 -12.90
CA LEU A 1184 2.17 -37.83 -12.00
C LEU A 1184 1.92 -38.55 -10.69
N ALA A 1185 1.73 -39.88 -10.72
CA ALA A 1185 1.54 -40.69 -9.51
C ALA A 1185 2.75 -40.63 -8.56
N VAL A 1186 3.97 -40.50 -9.09
CA VAL A 1186 5.16 -40.30 -8.27
C VAL A 1186 5.26 -38.85 -7.78
N LEU A 1187 5.05 -37.86 -8.66
CA LEU A 1187 5.09 -36.44 -8.30
C LEU A 1187 4.06 -36.09 -7.21
N ALA A 1188 2.88 -36.71 -7.22
CA ALA A 1188 1.83 -36.48 -6.23
C ALA A 1188 2.15 -37.03 -4.84
N ARG A 1189 3.08 -37.99 -4.71
CA ARG A 1189 3.54 -38.55 -3.43
C ARG A 1189 4.66 -37.75 -2.78
N ARG A 1190 5.10 -36.69 -3.44
CA ARG A 1190 6.22 -35.87 -3.01
C ARG A 1190 5.88 -35.04 -1.77
N ASP A 1191 6.82 -34.95 -0.84
CA ASP A 1191 6.75 -34.02 0.27
C ASP A 1191 7.08 -32.58 -0.17
N GLY A 1192 6.37 -31.62 0.41
CA GLY A 1192 6.56 -30.20 0.13
C GLY A 1192 5.70 -29.66 -1.01
N PRO A 1193 6.20 -28.73 -1.84
CA PRO A 1193 5.40 -28.04 -2.85
C PRO A 1193 4.78 -28.98 -3.88
N ILE A 1194 3.64 -28.62 -4.47
CA ILE A 1194 3.06 -29.38 -5.59
C ILE A 1194 3.83 -29.04 -6.88
N ALA A 1195 4.40 -30.04 -7.56
CA ALA A 1195 5.10 -29.86 -8.83
C ALA A 1195 4.22 -30.28 -10.03
N PRO A 1196 4.09 -29.45 -11.07
CA PRO A 1196 3.33 -29.81 -12.26
C PRO A 1196 4.14 -30.73 -13.20
N LEU A 1197 3.41 -31.57 -13.95
CA LEU A 1197 3.91 -32.22 -15.17
C LEU A 1197 3.49 -31.39 -16.39
N LEU A 1198 4.46 -30.69 -16.99
CA LEU A 1198 4.30 -29.80 -18.14
C LEU A 1198 4.48 -30.55 -19.47
N SER A 1199 4.16 -29.84 -20.55
CA SER A 1199 4.26 -30.27 -21.94
C SER A 1199 5.01 -29.23 -22.78
N SER A 1200 5.68 -29.64 -23.86
CA SER A 1200 6.20 -28.69 -24.85
C SER A 1200 5.10 -27.95 -25.61
N LEU A 1201 3.83 -28.26 -25.43
CA LEU A 1201 2.72 -27.51 -26.02
C LEU A 1201 2.15 -26.45 -25.06
N ASP A 1202 2.61 -26.43 -23.81
CA ASP A 1202 2.14 -25.46 -22.83
C ASP A 1202 2.56 -24.04 -23.19
N ALA A 1203 1.72 -23.10 -22.75
CA ALA A 1203 2.01 -21.67 -22.82
C ALA A 1203 3.27 -21.35 -21.97
N PRO A 1204 4.15 -20.43 -22.44
CA PRO A 1204 5.41 -20.14 -21.76
C PRO A 1204 5.27 -19.79 -20.28
N TRP A 1205 4.24 -19.03 -19.88
CA TRP A 1205 4.01 -18.64 -18.50
C TRP A 1205 3.88 -19.84 -17.53
N ARG A 1206 3.47 -21.03 -18.00
CA ARG A 1206 3.43 -22.24 -17.16
C ARG A 1206 4.80 -22.72 -16.70
N PHE A 1207 5.88 -22.30 -17.37
CA PHE A 1207 7.27 -22.58 -16.98
C PHE A 1207 7.85 -21.55 -15.99
N ALA A 1208 7.04 -20.56 -15.62
CA ALA A 1208 7.41 -19.48 -14.70
C ALA A 1208 6.47 -19.42 -13.49
N VAL A 1209 6.87 -18.62 -12.50
CA VAL A 1209 6.04 -18.10 -11.42
C VAL A 1209 5.82 -16.61 -11.63
N GLU A 1210 4.64 -16.14 -11.25
CA GLU A 1210 4.31 -14.73 -11.23
C GLU A 1210 4.85 -14.09 -9.94
N ARG A 1211 5.49 -12.92 -10.04
CA ARG A 1211 5.90 -12.10 -8.89
C ARG A 1211 5.43 -10.67 -9.06
N THR A 1212 4.69 -10.20 -8.07
CA THR A 1212 4.17 -8.84 -8.00
C THR A 1212 5.07 -8.01 -7.09
N LEU A 1213 5.46 -6.82 -7.53
CA LEU A 1213 6.15 -5.82 -6.74
C LEU A 1213 5.28 -4.57 -6.64
N THR A 1214 5.01 -4.15 -5.40
CA THR A 1214 4.26 -2.92 -5.10
C THR A 1214 5.11 -2.00 -4.25
N ILE A 1215 5.36 -0.80 -4.76
CA ILE A 1215 6.17 0.21 -4.09
C ILE A 1215 5.29 1.40 -3.72
N ASN A 1216 5.28 1.76 -2.44
CA ASN A 1216 4.71 3.03 -1.99
C ASN A 1216 5.67 4.18 -2.37
N THR A 1217 5.38 4.88 -3.46
CA THR A 1217 6.25 5.96 -3.95
C THR A 1217 6.13 7.24 -3.13
N THR A 1218 5.17 7.31 -2.20
CA THR A 1218 4.95 8.45 -1.29
C THR A 1218 5.52 8.25 0.11
N ALA A 1219 6.21 7.13 0.37
CA ALA A 1219 6.76 6.82 1.70
C ALA A 1219 7.71 7.91 2.25
N ALA A 1220 8.32 8.70 1.36
CA ALA A 1220 9.16 9.85 1.70
C ALA A 1220 8.37 11.10 2.16
N GLY A 1221 7.04 11.08 2.13
CA GLY A 1221 6.20 12.20 2.60
C GLY A 1221 5.42 12.96 1.52
N GLY A 1222 5.41 12.49 0.27
CA GLY A 1222 4.49 12.97 -0.78
C GLY A 1222 4.75 12.43 -2.19
N ASP A 1223 3.86 12.73 -3.15
CA ASP A 1223 3.91 12.26 -4.55
C ASP A 1223 4.39 13.34 -5.54
N VAL A 1224 5.63 13.20 -5.99
CA VAL A 1224 6.25 14.13 -6.97
C VAL A 1224 5.54 14.12 -8.32
N ARG A 1225 4.98 12.97 -8.76
CA ARG A 1225 4.31 12.88 -10.07
C ARG A 1225 3.08 13.77 -10.10
N LEU A 1226 2.28 13.72 -9.04
CA LEU A 1226 1.11 14.59 -8.87
C LEU A 1226 1.47 16.09 -8.92
N LEU A 1227 2.59 16.48 -8.32
CA LEU A 1227 3.04 17.88 -8.27
C LEU A 1227 3.54 18.42 -9.62
N SER A 1228 3.78 17.52 -10.58
CA SER A 1228 4.25 17.85 -11.93
C SER A 1228 3.17 17.73 -13.01
N LEU A 1229 1.93 17.36 -12.63
CA LEU A 1229 0.85 17.18 -13.61
C LEU A 1229 0.51 18.52 -14.30
N PRO A 1230 0.33 18.53 -15.62
CA PRO A 1230 -0.19 19.70 -16.30
C PRO A 1230 -1.63 19.95 -15.82
N GLU A 1231 -1.93 21.21 -15.48
CA GLU A 1231 -3.28 21.67 -15.16
C GLU A 1231 -4.03 22.05 -16.44
#